data_AF-A0A949AIW7-F1
#
_entry.id   AF-A0A949AIW7-F1
#
_cell.length_a   1.000
_cell.length_b   1.000
_cell.length_c   1.000
_cell.angle_alpha   90.00
_cell.angle_beta   90.00
_cell.angle_gamma   90.00
#
_symmetry.space_group_name_H-M   'P 1'
#
loop_
_entity.id
_entity.type
_entity.pdbx_description
1 polymer ?
#
loop_
_entity_poly.entity_id
_entity_poly.type
_entity_poly.pdbx_seq_one_letter_code
_entity_poly.pdbx_strand_id
1 'polypeptide(L)'
;MNKVNSEEERMVNFFKKVAEVKCEVDSKESHQFILSDNAPSFLRNEKLRLVIFSGKGGTGKTTSACALGIYLAKSYPDKKFLVASSDPAHSLADSFDCPVEDSITPIKGLDNLWAIEMDSVKLLGKFKEKYKNYLENFSKMAYSTDQIDLRDFLTFKLPGMHEIMFLLEIVDLLSFGIFRPYQYDLVIWDTAPTGHTLRLLQFPDKVLKWIEIFKLSFSRYAQVSIGVATLGFHIPGYRPPKGNVRMFLDKLSKELEKIRDILKSEEECEFVPVTILEELSIAETERLLSALRQEEISIRNIIVNRVQGNRECPFCSSRSKEQEDYLKEIEEKFASYNLIKLPLFPNEVRGQERLLEFAKVFCGEEKYSFPLQSLSQPLDEDRFIPGELSEILEKDLHFIIFSGKGGVGKTTLSSVTALALAKYNPNKRILVFSTDPAHSLADSFALSIGDVVTPIKDQENLYALEINGTKLYEDFKKEYKLNIEDAFNKWQDSQLASISGRKWKLDHDQKVMIEFVETYPPGLEEVLALEKIMDFIKKEEFDVYVFDTAPTGHLVELMKFPELVREWLRVSYRGLLKYQREFPLDNIEILAKKILSSQETVLKMRALLTDSQKSEFIAVTISEEMGLLETKDLLKIIQSLGIPCRHIVVNMITPATDCSFCSFKRRDQLDCLNRINSQIYEKKIIKVPLYPHEIRGIDNLKQLSEFLYRVS
;
A
#
# COMPACT_ATOMS: atom_id res chain seq x y z
N MET A 1 -42.74 -46.27 -50.99
CA MET A 1 -41.27 -46.15 -51.17
C MET A 1 -40.89 -44.76 -51.70
N ASN A 2 -41.47 -43.67 -51.16
CA ASN A 2 -41.26 -42.28 -51.64
C ASN A 2 -41.41 -41.24 -50.51
N LYS A 3 -40.82 -41.49 -49.33
CA LYS A 3 -40.87 -40.53 -48.20
C LYS A 3 -39.53 -40.29 -47.49
N VAL A 4 -38.43 -40.85 -47.98
CA VAL A 4 -37.09 -40.68 -47.36
C VAL A 4 -36.20 -39.70 -48.15
N ASN A 5 -36.46 -39.44 -49.44
CA ASN A 5 -35.63 -38.52 -50.24
C ASN A 5 -35.97 -37.02 -50.10
N SER A 6 -37.08 -36.63 -49.46
CA SER A 6 -37.50 -35.21 -49.39
C SER A 6 -36.92 -34.41 -48.21
N GLU A 7 -36.36 -35.08 -47.21
CA GLU A 7 -35.76 -34.41 -46.04
C GLU A 7 -34.26 -34.12 -46.23
N GLU A 8 -33.52 -35.01 -46.90
CA GLU A 8 -32.11 -34.77 -47.25
C GLU A 8 -31.96 -33.67 -48.32
N GLU A 9 -32.83 -33.61 -49.32
CA GLU A 9 -32.85 -32.50 -50.30
C GLU A 9 -33.24 -31.15 -49.66
N ARG A 10 -34.02 -31.16 -48.58
CA ARG A 10 -34.35 -29.95 -47.80
C ARG A 10 -33.20 -29.51 -46.92
N MET A 11 -32.45 -30.43 -46.31
CA MET A 11 -31.26 -30.07 -45.53
C MET A 11 -30.11 -29.56 -46.41
N VAL A 12 -29.85 -30.20 -47.56
CA VAL A 12 -28.77 -29.75 -48.47
C VAL A 12 -29.08 -28.38 -49.10
N ASN A 13 -30.35 -28.09 -49.43
CA ASN A 13 -30.76 -26.75 -49.87
C ASN A 13 -30.79 -25.72 -48.73
N PHE A 14 -30.99 -26.13 -47.48
CA PHE A 14 -30.88 -25.26 -46.31
C PHE A 14 -29.42 -24.85 -46.08
N PHE A 15 -28.47 -25.80 -46.12
CA PHE A 15 -27.04 -25.48 -45.98
C PHE A 15 -26.48 -24.68 -47.17
N LYS A 16 -26.96 -24.89 -48.41
CA LYS A 16 -26.62 -24.02 -49.54
C LYS A 16 -27.18 -22.60 -49.41
N LYS A 17 -28.39 -22.43 -48.86
CA LYS A 17 -28.94 -21.10 -48.55
C LYS A 17 -28.21 -20.39 -47.40
N VAL A 18 -27.65 -21.13 -46.44
CA VAL A 18 -26.85 -20.58 -45.35
C VAL A 18 -25.42 -20.20 -45.82
N ALA A 19 -24.91 -20.82 -46.89
CA ALA A 19 -23.58 -20.51 -47.45
C ALA A 19 -23.55 -19.38 -48.48
N GLU A 20 -24.69 -18.95 -49.05
CA GLU A 20 -24.76 -17.90 -50.09
C GLU A 20 -25.44 -16.59 -49.66
N VAL A 21 -25.91 -16.46 -48.40
CA VAL A 21 -26.34 -15.16 -47.88
C VAL A 21 -25.11 -14.40 -47.42
N LYS A 22 -24.54 -13.64 -48.36
CA LYS A 22 -23.69 -12.48 -48.08
C LYS A 22 -24.32 -11.67 -46.95
N CYS A 23 -23.48 -11.33 -45.98
CA CYS A 23 -23.75 -10.39 -44.91
C CYS A 23 -24.26 -9.05 -45.47
N GLU A 24 -25.58 -8.89 -45.49
CA GLU A 24 -26.25 -7.61 -45.26
C GLU A 24 -27.10 -7.83 -44.01
N VAL A 25 -26.46 -7.66 -42.85
CA VAL A 25 -27.17 -7.48 -41.59
C VAL A 25 -27.10 -5.99 -41.31
N ASP A 26 -28.28 -5.37 -41.32
CA ASP A 26 -28.51 -3.99 -40.91
C ASP A 26 -27.76 -3.68 -39.61
N SER A 27 -26.80 -2.79 -39.77
CA SER A 27 -26.07 -2.09 -38.74
C SER A 27 -27.03 -1.26 -37.88
N LYS A 28 -27.47 -1.81 -36.75
CA LYS A 28 -27.71 -0.98 -35.57
C LYS A 28 -26.36 -0.76 -34.90
N GLU A 29 -25.84 0.44 -35.12
CA GLU A 29 -24.58 1.02 -34.65
C GLU A 29 -24.05 0.37 -33.36
N SER A 30 -23.24 -0.67 -33.52
CA SER A 30 -22.18 -0.95 -32.57
C SER A 30 -21.21 0.20 -32.68
N HIS A 31 -21.16 1.08 -31.68
CA HIS A 31 -20.03 1.99 -31.50
C HIS A 31 -18.76 1.15 -31.21
N GLN A 32 -18.25 0.46 -32.23
CA GLN A 32 -16.88 0.00 -32.24
C GLN A 32 -16.03 1.24 -32.43
N PHE A 33 -15.63 1.84 -31.31
CA PHE A 33 -14.42 2.65 -31.32
C PHE A 33 -13.31 1.79 -31.93
N ILE A 34 -12.65 2.31 -32.96
CA ILE A 34 -11.44 1.70 -33.51
C ILE A 34 -10.36 1.87 -32.45
N LEU A 35 -10.34 1.00 -31.45
CA LEU A 35 -9.33 1.00 -30.40
C LEU A 35 -7.99 0.72 -31.05
N SER A 36 -7.02 1.62 -30.87
CA SER A 36 -5.66 1.39 -31.36
C SER A 36 -5.06 0.09 -30.82
N ASP A 37 -4.05 -0.47 -31.49
CA ASP A 37 -3.33 -1.66 -31.00
C ASP A 37 -2.69 -1.47 -29.62
N ASN A 38 -2.51 -0.22 -29.19
CA ASN A 38 -1.98 0.16 -27.88
C ASN A 38 -3.06 0.30 -26.79
N ALA A 39 -4.33 0.05 -27.10
CA ALA A 39 -5.41 0.08 -26.12
C ALA A 39 -5.27 -1.07 -25.10
N PRO A 40 -5.79 -0.92 -23.87
CA PRO A 40 -5.78 -2.00 -22.91
C PRO A 40 -6.52 -3.23 -23.44
N SER A 41 -5.86 -4.39 -23.44
CA SER A 41 -6.41 -5.61 -24.03
C SER A 41 -7.68 -6.10 -23.31
N PHE A 42 -7.81 -5.76 -22.03
CA PHE A 42 -8.96 -6.10 -21.20
C PHE A 42 -10.26 -5.39 -21.62
N LEU A 43 -10.19 -4.30 -22.41
CA LEU A 43 -11.40 -3.65 -22.96
C LEU A 43 -12.18 -4.56 -23.93
N ARG A 44 -11.52 -5.59 -24.47
CA ARG A 44 -12.11 -6.59 -25.38
C ARG A 44 -12.64 -7.82 -24.62
N ASN A 45 -12.47 -7.90 -23.31
CA ASN A 45 -12.86 -9.04 -22.49
C ASN A 45 -14.27 -8.84 -21.89
N GLU A 46 -15.26 -9.55 -22.43
CA GLU A 46 -16.65 -9.48 -21.96
C GLU A 46 -16.89 -10.17 -20.60
N LYS A 47 -16.00 -11.09 -20.19
CA LYS A 47 -16.11 -11.83 -18.92
C LYS A 47 -15.43 -11.11 -17.74
N LEU A 48 -14.77 -9.99 -18.01
CA LEU A 48 -14.04 -9.24 -17.01
C LEU A 48 -14.99 -8.67 -15.94
N ARG A 49 -14.69 -8.93 -14.67
CA ARG A 49 -15.49 -8.50 -13.52
C ARG A 49 -14.71 -7.64 -12.53
N LEU A 50 -13.38 -7.74 -12.55
CA LEU A 50 -12.49 -6.98 -11.69
C LEU A 50 -11.29 -6.43 -12.47
N VAL A 51 -11.03 -5.13 -12.35
CA VAL A 51 -9.77 -4.50 -12.79
C VAL A 51 -9.10 -3.88 -11.58
N ILE A 52 -7.83 -4.19 -11.34
CA ILE A 52 -7.08 -3.71 -10.19
C ILE A 52 -5.94 -2.82 -10.67
N PHE A 53 -5.88 -1.58 -10.20
CA PHE A 53 -4.76 -0.67 -10.47
C PHE A 53 -3.82 -0.63 -9.27
N SER A 54 -2.54 -0.93 -9.48
CA SER A 54 -1.51 -0.91 -8.43
C SER A 54 -0.17 -0.34 -8.93
N GLY A 55 0.73 -0.02 -8.02
CA GLY A 55 1.98 0.69 -8.31
C GLY A 55 2.37 1.70 -7.24
N LYS A 56 3.54 2.32 -7.41
CA LYS A 56 4.12 3.30 -6.47
C LYS A 56 3.14 4.47 -6.21
N GLY A 57 3.21 5.08 -5.03
CA GLY A 57 2.43 6.29 -4.73
C GLY A 57 2.76 7.41 -5.74
N GLY A 58 1.73 8.06 -6.31
CA GLY A 58 1.92 9.16 -7.26
C GLY A 58 2.04 8.77 -8.75
N THR A 59 2.00 7.48 -9.10
CA THR A 59 2.10 7.04 -10.52
C THR A 59 0.83 7.28 -11.35
N GLY A 60 -0.31 7.58 -10.72
CA GLY A 60 -1.58 7.85 -11.40
C GLY A 60 -2.58 6.69 -11.42
N LYS A 61 -2.54 5.78 -10.44
CA LYS A 61 -3.50 4.68 -10.26
C LYS A 61 -4.95 5.17 -10.18
N THR A 62 -5.24 6.05 -9.23
CA THR A 62 -6.57 6.63 -9.00
C THR A 62 -7.10 7.33 -10.25
N THR A 63 -6.26 8.12 -10.92
CA THR A 63 -6.59 8.78 -12.18
C THR A 63 -6.97 7.75 -13.25
N SER A 64 -6.19 6.68 -13.40
CA SER A 64 -6.44 5.61 -14.38
C SER A 64 -7.74 4.86 -14.06
N ALA A 65 -8.00 4.57 -12.79
CA ALA A 65 -9.21 3.92 -12.32
C ALA A 65 -10.47 4.76 -12.58
N CYS A 66 -10.43 6.05 -12.21
CA CYS A 66 -11.55 6.98 -12.43
C CYS A 66 -11.80 7.22 -13.92
N ALA A 67 -10.72 7.42 -14.69
CA ALA A 67 -10.78 7.60 -16.13
C ALA A 67 -11.41 6.39 -16.83
N LEU A 68 -11.00 5.16 -16.46
CA LEU A 68 -11.60 3.93 -16.97
C LEU A 68 -13.10 3.86 -16.63
N GLY A 69 -13.48 4.18 -15.40
CA GLY A 69 -14.87 4.18 -14.97
C GLY A 69 -15.75 5.13 -15.80
N ILE A 70 -15.30 6.36 -16.01
CA ILE A 70 -16.02 7.35 -16.84
C ILE A 70 -16.12 6.89 -18.29
N TYR A 71 -15.03 6.38 -18.84
CA TYR A 71 -14.99 5.88 -20.20
C TYR A 71 -15.99 4.75 -20.41
N LEU A 72 -15.93 3.72 -19.57
CA LEU A 72 -16.82 2.57 -19.69
C LEU A 72 -18.27 2.94 -19.47
N ALA A 73 -18.55 3.83 -18.51
CA ALA A 73 -19.90 4.32 -18.26
C ALA A 73 -20.52 5.01 -19.49
N LYS A 74 -19.71 5.82 -20.20
CA LYS A 74 -20.14 6.48 -21.44
C LYS A 74 -20.24 5.52 -22.62
N SER A 75 -19.30 4.59 -22.75
CA SER A 75 -19.25 3.67 -23.89
C SER A 75 -20.25 2.52 -23.77
N TYR A 76 -20.70 2.17 -22.56
CA TYR A 76 -21.64 1.09 -22.30
C TYR A 76 -22.77 1.54 -21.34
N PRO A 77 -23.74 2.35 -21.81
CA PRO A 77 -24.82 2.88 -20.96
C PRO A 77 -25.67 1.80 -20.27
N ASP A 78 -25.76 0.60 -20.84
CA ASP A 78 -26.55 -0.51 -20.31
C ASP A 78 -25.82 -1.34 -19.23
N LYS A 79 -24.52 -1.12 -19.05
CA LYS A 79 -23.68 -1.81 -18.05
C LYS A 79 -23.45 -0.93 -16.83
N LYS A 80 -23.25 -1.55 -15.67
CA LYS A 80 -23.06 -0.91 -14.36
C LYS A 80 -21.62 -1.04 -13.89
N PHE A 81 -21.03 0.09 -13.52
CA PHE A 81 -19.61 0.18 -13.14
C PHE A 81 -19.44 0.71 -11.74
N LEU A 82 -18.50 0.16 -10.97
CA LEU A 82 -18.13 0.68 -9.65
C LEU A 82 -16.64 0.96 -9.58
N VAL A 83 -16.25 2.16 -9.15
CA VAL A 83 -14.86 2.46 -8.78
C VAL A 83 -14.74 2.41 -7.26
N ALA A 84 -13.98 1.43 -6.75
CA ALA A 84 -13.70 1.29 -5.34
C ALA A 84 -12.24 1.70 -5.07
N SER A 85 -11.99 2.45 -3.98
CA SER A 85 -10.63 2.74 -3.54
C SER A 85 -10.37 2.19 -2.14
N SER A 86 -9.20 1.56 -1.96
CA SER A 86 -8.64 1.23 -0.65
C SER A 86 -7.54 2.20 -0.21
N ASP A 87 -7.36 3.32 -0.93
CA ASP A 87 -6.43 4.37 -0.53
C ASP A 87 -7.00 5.15 0.67
N PRO A 88 -6.29 5.22 1.82
CA PRO A 88 -6.76 5.97 2.98
C PRO A 88 -6.80 7.49 2.76
N ALA A 89 -6.23 8.01 1.66
CA ALA A 89 -6.14 9.44 1.38
C ALA A 89 -7.39 10.07 0.72
N HIS A 90 -8.52 9.36 0.64
CA HIS A 90 -9.78 9.84 0.05
C HIS A 90 -9.62 10.38 -1.40
N SER A 91 -8.92 9.62 -2.23
CA SER A 91 -8.44 10.06 -3.55
C SER A 91 -9.51 10.08 -4.65
N LEU A 92 -10.65 9.38 -4.49
CA LEU A 92 -11.70 9.32 -5.52
C LEU A 92 -12.55 10.58 -5.51
N ALA A 93 -12.95 11.06 -4.33
CA ALA A 93 -13.75 12.28 -4.20
C ALA A 93 -13.09 13.45 -4.93
N ASP A 94 -11.78 13.54 -4.74
CA ASP A 94 -10.95 14.53 -5.38
C ASP A 94 -10.76 14.30 -6.87
N SER A 95 -10.46 13.07 -7.30
CA SER A 95 -10.28 12.75 -8.72
C SER A 95 -11.55 13.05 -9.52
N PHE A 96 -12.72 12.64 -9.02
CA PHE A 96 -14.02 12.90 -9.67
C PHE A 96 -14.51 14.34 -9.53
N ASP A 97 -13.92 15.13 -8.63
CA ASP A 97 -14.38 16.47 -8.24
C ASP A 97 -15.83 16.48 -7.72
N CYS A 98 -16.20 15.45 -6.94
CA CYS A 98 -17.50 15.33 -6.29
C CYS A 98 -17.39 14.56 -4.97
N PRO A 99 -18.29 14.77 -3.99
CA PRO A 99 -18.25 14.02 -2.74
C PRO A 99 -18.35 12.51 -2.99
N VAL A 100 -17.34 11.76 -2.57
CA VAL A 100 -17.34 10.29 -2.48
C VAL A 100 -16.87 9.94 -1.08
N GLU A 101 -17.59 9.06 -0.40
CA GLU A 101 -17.28 8.65 0.98
C GLU A 101 -17.36 7.12 1.09
N ASP A 102 -17.58 6.60 2.31
CA ASP A 102 -17.67 5.18 2.63
C ASP A 102 -18.99 4.50 2.24
N SER A 103 -19.84 5.23 1.52
CA SER A 103 -21.07 4.71 0.96
C SER A 103 -21.02 4.82 -0.56
N ILE A 104 -21.57 3.79 -1.22
CA ILE A 104 -21.68 3.75 -2.68
C ILE A 104 -22.44 4.99 -3.14
N THR A 105 -21.75 5.83 -3.88
CA THR A 105 -22.23 7.14 -4.32
C THR A 105 -22.32 7.15 -5.85
N PRO A 106 -23.47 7.51 -6.44
CA PRO A 106 -23.57 7.66 -7.90
C PRO A 106 -22.75 8.87 -8.36
N ILE A 107 -22.03 8.71 -9.47
CA ILE A 107 -21.24 9.80 -10.05
C ILE A 107 -22.17 10.71 -10.85
N LYS A 108 -22.17 12.00 -10.50
CA LYS A 108 -23.11 12.98 -11.06
C LYS A 108 -23.05 13.01 -12.58
N GLY A 109 -24.17 12.83 -13.27
CA GLY A 109 -24.23 12.88 -14.74
C GLY A 109 -23.86 11.55 -15.43
N LEU A 110 -23.62 10.48 -14.68
CA LEU A 110 -23.43 9.12 -15.18
C LEU A 110 -24.32 8.15 -14.39
N ASP A 111 -25.49 7.81 -14.95
CA ASP A 111 -26.51 7.00 -14.25
C ASP A 111 -26.07 5.56 -13.96
N ASN A 112 -24.99 5.12 -14.60
CA ASN A 112 -24.46 3.77 -14.54
C ASN A 112 -23.04 3.67 -13.95
N LEU A 113 -22.54 4.74 -13.31
CA LEU A 113 -21.26 4.76 -12.60
C LEU A 113 -21.44 5.11 -11.12
N TRP A 114 -20.83 4.30 -10.26
CA TRP A 114 -20.78 4.54 -8.83
C TRP A 114 -19.33 4.56 -8.34
N ALA A 115 -19.09 5.18 -7.20
CA ALA A 115 -17.82 5.10 -6.50
C ALA A 115 -18.00 4.85 -5.00
N ILE A 116 -16.97 4.27 -4.37
CA ILE A 116 -16.88 4.07 -2.92
C ILE A 116 -15.44 4.19 -2.46
N GLU A 117 -15.23 4.92 -1.37
CA GLU A 117 -13.96 4.93 -0.65
C GLU A 117 -14.06 4.03 0.57
N MET A 118 -13.36 2.90 0.54
CA MET A 118 -13.52 1.89 1.57
C MET A 118 -12.88 2.34 2.89
N ASP A 119 -13.70 2.51 3.92
CA ASP A 119 -13.24 2.71 5.28
C ASP A 119 -13.18 1.37 6.01
N SER A 120 -11.98 0.87 6.21
CA SER A 120 -11.71 -0.40 6.89
C SER A 120 -12.18 -0.46 8.35
N VAL A 121 -12.22 0.66 9.07
CA VAL A 121 -12.72 0.72 10.46
C VAL A 121 -14.23 0.56 10.48
N LYS A 122 -14.94 1.22 9.56
CA LYS A 122 -16.39 1.08 9.40
C LYS A 122 -16.77 -0.30 8.86
N LEU A 123 -16.02 -0.84 7.89
CA LEU A 123 -16.19 -2.21 7.39
C LEU A 123 -16.03 -3.24 8.51
N LEU A 124 -15.01 -3.07 9.35
CA LEU A 124 -14.82 -3.91 10.54
C LEU A 124 -15.99 -3.79 11.51
N GLY A 125 -16.55 -2.59 11.69
CA GLY A 125 -17.77 -2.37 12.47
C GLY A 125 -18.96 -3.15 11.94
N LYS A 126 -19.24 -3.03 10.63
CA LYS A 126 -20.32 -3.77 9.94
C LYS A 126 -20.12 -5.29 10.05
N PHE A 127 -18.89 -5.76 9.88
CA PHE A 127 -18.54 -7.18 10.04
C PHE A 127 -18.86 -7.67 11.46
N LYS A 128 -18.44 -6.94 12.50
CA LYS A 128 -18.71 -7.29 13.90
C LYS A 128 -20.19 -7.33 14.22
N GLU A 129 -20.96 -6.36 13.74
CA GLU A 129 -22.40 -6.30 13.94
C GLU A 129 -23.10 -7.50 13.31
N LYS A 130 -22.78 -7.79 12.04
CA LYS A 130 -23.36 -8.92 11.30
C LYS A 130 -23.09 -10.27 11.98
N TYR A 131 -21.87 -10.47 12.50
CA TYR A 131 -21.47 -11.72 13.14
C TYR A 131 -21.59 -11.68 14.67
N LYS A 132 -22.22 -10.65 15.24
CA LYS A 132 -22.34 -10.44 16.69
C LYS A 132 -22.81 -11.68 17.44
N ASN A 133 -23.85 -12.35 16.96
CA ASN A 133 -24.37 -13.57 17.60
C ASN A 133 -23.35 -14.72 17.61
N TYR A 134 -22.54 -14.86 16.56
CA TYR A 134 -21.47 -15.87 16.51
C TYR A 134 -20.31 -15.50 17.45
N LEU A 135 -19.93 -14.21 17.48
CA LEU A 135 -18.89 -13.67 18.35
C LEU A 135 -19.27 -13.73 19.85
N GLU A 136 -20.53 -13.47 20.19
CA GLU A 136 -21.03 -13.54 21.57
C GLU A 136 -21.15 -14.99 22.06
N ASN A 137 -21.61 -15.92 21.22
CA ASN A 137 -21.63 -17.34 21.55
C ASN A 137 -20.21 -17.90 21.72
N PHE A 138 -19.24 -17.37 20.98
CA PHE A 138 -17.83 -17.68 21.19
C PHE A 138 -17.36 -17.26 22.59
N SER A 139 -17.68 -16.03 23.02
CA SER A 139 -17.25 -15.52 24.33
C SER A 139 -17.76 -16.35 25.51
N LYS A 140 -19.01 -16.81 25.45
CA LYS A 140 -19.62 -17.66 26.50
C LYS A 140 -18.94 -19.03 26.62
N MET A 141 -18.26 -19.48 25.57
CA MET A 141 -17.46 -20.71 25.57
C MET A 141 -16.07 -20.46 26.18
N ALA A 142 -15.45 -19.32 25.90
CA ALA A 142 -14.13 -18.94 26.40
C ALA A 142 -14.09 -18.69 27.91
N TYR A 143 -15.18 -18.23 28.55
CA TYR A 143 -15.24 -18.08 30.01
C TYR A 143 -15.11 -19.39 30.81
N SER A 144 -15.18 -20.56 30.16
CA SER A 144 -15.08 -21.87 30.81
C SER A 144 -13.70 -22.54 30.70
N THR A 145 -12.79 -22.01 29.87
CA THR A 145 -11.42 -22.56 29.72
C THR A 145 -10.42 -21.45 29.42
N ASP A 146 -9.23 -21.55 30.02
CA ASP A 146 -8.04 -20.71 29.74
C ASP A 146 -7.57 -20.87 28.28
N GLN A 147 -8.34 -20.39 27.31
CA GLN A 147 -8.05 -20.47 25.87
C GLN A 147 -8.02 -19.06 25.24
N ILE A 148 -7.19 -18.94 24.20
CA ILE A 148 -7.11 -17.77 23.33
C ILE A 148 -8.51 -17.48 22.78
N ASP A 149 -9.05 -16.31 23.11
CA ASP A 149 -10.39 -15.93 22.75
C ASP A 149 -10.42 -15.48 21.26
N LEU A 150 -11.18 -16.17 20.40
CA LEU A 150 -11.41 -15.74 19.01
C LEU A 150 -12.23 -14.45 18.95
N ARG A 151 -13.00 -14.13 20.01
CA ARG A 151 -13.63 -12.80 20.11
C ARG A 151 -12.55 -11.76 20.23
N ASP A 152 -11.56 -11.97 21.08
CA ASP A 152 -10.36 -11.16 21.17
C ASP A 152 -9.78 -10.98 19.74
N PHE A 153 -9.41 -12.03 19.00
CA PHE A 153 -8.93 -11.94 17.60
C PHE A 153 -9.85 -11.15 16.62
N LEU A 154 -11.17 -11.45 16.60
CA LEU A 154 -12.15 -10.83 15.68
C LEU A 154 -12.65 -9.46 16.16
N THR A 155 -12.42 -9.10 17.42
CA THR A 155 -12.76 -7.79 18.00
C THR A 155 -11.57 -6.85 18.10
N PHE A 156 -10.33 -7.36 17.97
CA PHE A 156 -9.12 -6.56 18.03
C PHE A 156 -8.79 -5.79 16.76
N LYS A 157 -8.05 -4.70 16.96
CA LYS A 157 -7.34 -3.96 15.92
C LYS A 157 -6.06 -4.73 15.57
N LEU A 158 -6.18 -5.95 15.06
CA LEU A 158 -5.00 -6.65 14.56
C LEU A 158 -4.53 -5.95 13.28
N PRO A 159 -3.24 -5.69 13.13
CA PRO A 159 -2.70 -5.25 11.86
C PRO A 159 -3.03 -6.25 10.74
N GLY A 160 -3.19 -5.79 9.49
CA GLY A 160 -3.64 -6.62 8.38
C GLY A 160 -5.17 -6.78 8.28
N MET A 161 -5.92 -6.40 9.31
CA MET A 161 -7.38 -6.42 9.27
C MET A 161 -7.96 -5.47 8.24
N HIS A 162 -7.25 -4.38 7.95
CA HIS A 162 -7.67 -3.41 6.93
C HIS A 162 -7.75 -4.08 5.55
N GLU A 163 -6.71 -4.83 5.17
CA GLU A 163 -6.60 -5.58 3.92
C GLU A 163 -7.66 -6.68 3.81
N ILE A 164 -7.93 -7.45 4.88
CA ILE A 164 -9.03 -8.42 4.89
C ILE A 164 -10.35 -7.71 4.62
N MET A 165 -10.63 -6.61 5.32
CA MET A 165 -11.91 -5.93 5.20
C MET A 165 -12.12 -5.41 3.78
N PHE A 166 -11.08 -4.92 3.12
CA PHE A 166 -11.16 -4.52 1.72
C PHE A 166 -11.42 -5.70 0.79
N LEU A 167 -10.72 -6.83 0.97
CA LEU A 167 -10.96 -8.05 0.19
C LEU A 167 -12.40 -8.55 0.34
N LEU A 168 -12.91 -8.63 1.56
CA LEU A 168 -14.29 -9.07 1.82
C LEU A 168 -15.32 -8.10 1.24
N GLU A 169 -15.08 -6.79 1.28
CA GLU A 169 -15.95 -5.82 0.62
C GLU A 169 -15.93 -6.02 -0.90
N ILE A 170 -14.76 -6.24 -1.52
CA ILE A 170 -14.67 -6.52 -2.97
C ILE A 170 -15.41 -7.81 -3.34
N VAL A 171 -15.28 -8.88 -2.56
CA VAL A 171 -16.09 -10.10 -2.77
C VAL A 171 -17.57 -9.79 -2.77
N ASP A 172 -17.99 -8.94 -1.83
CA ASP A 172 -19.38 -8.57 -1.67
C ASP A 172 -19.90 -7.70 -2.81
N LEU A 173 -19.06 -6.84 -3.36
CA LEU A 173 -19.37 -6.01 -4.52
C LEU A 173 -19.43 -6.83 -5.81
N LEU A 174 -18.61 -7.87 -5.92
CA LEU A 174 -18.57 -8.77 -7.08
C LEU A 174 -19.71 -9.80 -7.06
N SER A 175 -20.20 -10.18 -5.88
CA SER A 175 -21.15 -11.29 -5.70
C SER A 175 -22.53 -10.80 -5.29
N PHE A 176 -23.53 -11.69 -5.23
CA PHE A 176 -24.69 -11.50 -4.33
C PHE A 176 -24.21 -11.60 -2.86
N GLY A 177 -23.39 -10.63 -2.45
CA GLY A 177 -22.53 -10.67 -1.28
C GLY A 177 -23.24 -10.47 0.05
N ILE A 178 -22.46 -10.66 1.11
CA ILE A 178 -22.82 -10.55 2.53
C ILE A 178 -23.54 -9.21 2.85
N PHE A 179 -23.16 -8.08 2.26
CA PHE A 179 -23.74 -6.77 2.58
C PHE A 179 -24.86 -6.31 1.61
N ARG A 180 -24.92 -6.78 0.35
CA ARG A 180 -25.84 -6.20 -0.65
C ARG A 180 -26.33 -7.18 -1.74
N PRO A 181 -27.55 -6.99 -2.27
CA PRO A 181 -28.07 -7.74 -3.43
C PRO A 181 -27.75 -7.10 -4.80
N TYR A 182 -27.01 -5.98 -4.85
CA TYR A 182 -26.80 -5.18 -6.05
C TYR A 182 -25.54 -5.64 -6.80
N GLN A 183 -25.67 -5.93 -8.10
CA GLN A 183 -24.56 -6.43 -8.93
C GLN A 183 -24.04 -5.32 -9.87
N TYR A 184 -22.72 -5.17 -9.91
CA TYR A 184 -22.00 -4.41 -10.92
C TYR A 184 -21.48 -5.37 -11.99
N ASP A 185 -21.47 -4.93 -13.24
CA ASP A 185 -20.88 -5.71 -14.34
C ASP A 185 -19.36 -5.72 -14.25
N LEU A 186 -18.77 -4.60 -13.80
CA LEU A 186 -17.34 -4.47 -13.58
C LEU A 186 -17.04 -3.61 -12.34
N VAL A 187 -16.19 -4.12 -11.46
CA VAL A 187 -15.59 -3.38 -10.35
C VAL A 187 -14.16 -2.97 -10.74
N ILE A 188 -13.86 -1.69 -10.62
CA ILE A 188 -12.53 -1.12 -10.83
C ILE A 188 -11.99 -0.76 -9.45
N TRP A 189 -10.88 -1.37 -9.07
CA TRP A 189 -10.30 -1.22 -7.75
C TRP A 189 -8.98 -0.43 -7.82
N ASP A 190 -9.00 0.79 -7.27
CA ASP A 190 -7.82 1.59 -6.99
C ASP A 190 -7.20 1.14 -5.66
N THR A 191 -6.00 0.55 -5.70
CA THR A 191 -5.35 0.03 -4.50
C THR A 191 -4.36 1.00 -3.87
N ALA A 192 -4.13 0.82 -2.56
CA ALA A 192 -3.01 1.43 -1.85
C ALA A 192 -1.64 1.13 -2.53
N PRO A 193 -0.55 1.84 -2.19
CA PRO A 193 0.77 1.62 -2.79
C PRO A 193 1.24 0.15 -2.79
N THR A 194 2.15 -0.19 -3.71
CA THR A 194 2.62 -1.55 -4.01
C THR A 194 2.81 -2.45 -2.77
N GLY A 195 3.55 -2.00 -1.74
CA GLY A 195 3.77 -2.80 -0.52
C GLY A 195 2.49 -3.24 0.20
N HIS A 196 1.48 -2.37 0.28
CA HIS A 196 0.18 -2.73 0.87
C HIS A 196 -0.61 -3.66 -0.05
N THR A 197 -0.50 -3.47 -1.37
CA THR A 197 -1.14 -4.36 -2.34
C THR A 197 -0.55 -5.78 -2.27
N LEU A 198 0.77 -5.92 -2.12
CA LEU A 198 1.40 -7.23 -1.93
C LEU A 198 0.95 -7.90 -0.62
N ARG A 199 0.87 -7.15 0.48
CA ARG A 199 0.33 -7.65 1.75
C ARG A 199 -1.11 -8.13 1.57
N LEU A 200 -1.94 -7.38 0.84
CA LEU A 200 -3.32 -7.72 0.52
C LEU A 200 -3.43 -9.02 -0.27
N LEU A 201 -2.59 -9.23 -1.28
CA LEU A 201 -2.62 -10.43 -2.13
C LEU A 201 -2.22 -11.71 -1.38
N GLN A 202 -1.25 -11.62 -0.48
CA GLN A 202 -0.78 -12.76 0.32
C GLN A 202 -1.71 -13.10 1.50
N PHE A 203 -2.61 -12.20 1.87
CA PHE A 203 -3.36 -12.31 3.11
C PHE A 203 -4.46 -13.38 3.12
N PRO A 204 -5.23 -13.63 2.03
CA PRO A 204 -6.22 -14.69 1.98
C PRO A 204 -5.67 -16.05 2.45
N ASP A 205 -4.53 -16.48 1.92
CA ASP A 205 -3.95 -17.78 2.27
C ASP A 205 -3.45 -17.83 3.72
N LYS A 206 -2.88 -16.73 4.23
CA LYS A 206 -2.50 -16.62 5.65
C LYS A 206 -3.72 -16.77 6.56
N VAL A 207 -4.81 -16.07 6.25
CA VAL A 207 -6.06 -16.13 7.05
C VAL A 207 -6.74 -17.49 6.93
N LEU A 208 -6.73 -18.12 5.75
CA LEU A 208 -7.24 -19.48 5.58
C LEU A 208 -6.47 -20.47 6.47
N LYS A 209 -5.13 -20.38 6.51
CA LYS A 209 -4.29 -21.19 7.40
C LYS A 209 -4.65 -20.99 8.87
N TRP A 210 -4.87 -19.74 9.29
CA TRP A 210 -5.37 -19.44 10.65
C TRP A 210 -6.72 -20.08 10.94
N ILE A 211 -7.67 -19.93 10.01
CA ILE A 211 -9.01 -20.50 10.17
C ILE A 211 -8.91 -22.02 10.33
N GLU A 212 -8.06 -22.69 9.56
CA GLU A 212 -7.78 -24.12 9.71
C GLU A 212 -7.21 -24.46 11.09
N ILE A 213 -6.24 -23.70 11.58
CA ILE A 213 -5.67 -23.88 12.93
C ILE A 213 -6.77 -23.76 13.99
N PHE A 214 -7.62 -22.74 13.90
CA PHE A 214 -8.75 -22.58 14.82
C PHE A 214 -9.77 -23.73 14.72
N LYS A 215 -10.07 -24.21 13.50
CA LYS A 215 -10.94 -25.38 13.29
C LYS A 215 -10.35 -26.63 13.92
N LEU A 216 -9.03 -26.82 13.85
CA LEU A 216 -8.32 -27.94 14.46
C LEU A 216 -8.38 -27.87 16.00
N SER A 217 -8.13 -26.70 16.59
CA SER A 217 -8.24 -26.51 18.04
C SER A 217 -9.67 -26.77 18.55
N PHE A 218 -10.69 -26.33 17.81
CA PHE A 218 -12.10 -26.56 18.16
C PHE A 218 -12.50 -28.04 18.05
N SER A 219 -12.10 -28.72 16.99
CA SER A 219 -12.46 -30.13 16.74
C SER A 219 -11.91 -31.06 17.82
N ARG A 220 -10.70 -30.78 18.32
CA ARG A 220 -10.10 -31.54 19.43
C ARG A 220 -10.77 -31.27 20.77
N TYR A 221 -11.13 -30.01 21.04
CA TYR A 221 -11.88 -29.67 22.26
C TYR A 221 -13.21 -30.43 22.31
N ALA A 222 -13.93 -30.51 21.19
CA ALA A 222 -15.13 -31.31 21.06
C ALA A 222 -14.86 -32.80 21.34
N GLN A 223 -13.79 -33.39 20.80
CA GLN A 223 -13.43 -34.79 21.02
C GLN A 223 -13.03 -35.12 22.46
N VAL A 224 -12.22 -34.28 23.10
CA VAL A 224 -11.83 -34.45 24.52
C VAL A 224 -13.07 -34.33 25.41
N SER A 225 -13.94 -33.36 25.13
CA SER A 225 -15.17 -33.16 25.90
C SER A 225 -16.17 -34.30 25.73
N ILE A 226 -16.29 -34.86 24.52
CA ILE A 226 -17.07 -36.08 24.25
C ILE A 226 -16.47 -37.26 25.03
N GLY A 227 -15.16 -37.47 24.95
CA GLY A 227 -14.49 -38.56 25.68
C GLY A 227 -14.66 -38.48 27.20
N VAL A 228 -14.57 -37.29 27.78
CA VAL A 228 -14.79 -37.08 29.23
C VAL A 228 -16.27 -37.26 29.61
N ALA A 229 -17.20 -36.81 28.77
CA ALA A 229 -18.63 -37.03 28.98
C ALA A 229 -19.03 -38.52 28.85
N THR A 230 -18.43 -39.25 27.90
CA THR A 230 -18.64 -40.70 27.72
C THR A 230 -18.13 -41.51 28.92
N LEU A 231 -17.10 -41.03 29.62
CA LEU A 231 -16.56 -41.65 30.84
C LEU A 231 -17.31 -41.25 32.13
N GLY A 232 -18.41 -40.49 32.03
CA GLY A 232 -19.25 -40.12 33.17
C GLY A 232 -18.68 -39.04 34.09
N PHE A 233 -17.54 -38.43 33.73
CA PHE A 233 -16.99 -37.31 34.48
C PHE A 233 -17.65 -36.00 34.05
N HIS A 234 -18.25 -35.29 35.00
CA HIS A 234 -18.81 -33.96 34.76
C HIS A 234 -17.68 -32.92 34.88
N ILE A 235 -17.36 -32.21 33.79
CA ILE A 235 -16.43 -31.06 33.85
C ILE A 235 -17.24 -29.85 34.37
N PRO A 236 -16.96 -29.31 35.57
CA PRO A 236 -17.65 -28.12 36.07
C PRO A 236 -17.41 -26.94 35.12
N GLY A 237 -18.49 -26.30 34.65
CA GLY A 237 -18.42 -25.17 33.70
C GLY A 237 -18.55 -25.57 32.23
N TYR A 238 -18.58 -26.86 31.88
CA TYR A 238 -18.77 -27.32 30.51
C TYR A 238 -20.21 -27.07 30.02
N ARG A 239 -20.32 -26.31 28.93
CA ARG A 239 -21.55 -26.23 28.11
C ARG A 239 -21.19 -26.65 26.70
N PRO A 240 -21.85 -27.67 26.11
CA PRO A 240 -21.63 -28.00 24.71
C PRO A 240 -21.92 -26.75 23.86
N PRO A 241 -21.12 -26.48 22.82
CA PRO A 241 -21.22 -25.24 22.06
C PRO A 241 -22.63 -25.09 21.51
N LYS A 242 -23.36 -24.06 21.98
CA LYS A 242 -24.59 -23.59 21.36
C LYS A 242 -24.21 -22.48 20.39
N GLY A 243 -24.32 -22.76 19.08
CA GLY A 243 -24.01 -21.82 18.01
C GLY A 243 -22.96 -22.37 17.05
N ASN A 244 -23.19 -22.16 15.76
CA ASN A 244 -22.38 -22.76 14.70
C ASN A 244 -21.12 -21.92 14.40
N VAL A 245 -20.20 -21.78 15.37
CA VAL A 245 -18.88 -21.12 15.16
C VAL A 245 -18.14 -21.74 13.98
N ARG A 246 -18.18 -23.07 13.87
CA ARG A 246 -17.63 -23.79 12.71
C ARG A 246 -18.26 -23.35 11.39
N MET A 247 -19.59 -23.17 11.34
CA MET A 247 -20.25 -22.67 10.12
C MET A 247 -19.85 -21.24 9.79
N PHE A 248 -19.62 -20.39 10.80
CA PHE A 248 -19.09 -19.05 10.57
C PHE A 248 -17.68 -19.11 9.96
N LEU A 249 -16.78 -19.91 10.55
CA LEU A 249 -15.43 -20.11 10.03
C LEU A 249 -15.44 -20.72 8.62
N ASP A 250 -16.32 -21.69 8.35
CA ASP A 250 -16.50 -22.27 7.02
C ASP A 250 -17.04 -21.24 6.01
N LYS A 251 -17.96 -20.37 6.43
CA LYS A 251 -18.45 -19.28 5.57
C LYS A 251 -17.34 -18.29 5.23
N LEU A 252 -16.59 -17.84 6.23
CA LEU A 252 -15.47 -16.91 6.01
C LEU A 252 -14.39 -17.52 5.11
N SER A 253 -14.05 -18.81 5.31
CA SER A 253 -13.13 -19.53 4.42
C SER A 253 -13.62 -19.50 2.96
N LYS A 254 -14.89 -19.79 2.71
CA LYS A 254 -15.45 -19.82 1.35
C LYS A 254 -15.39 -18.48 0.63
N GLU A 255 -15.62 -17.36 1.32
CA GLU A 255 -15.53 -16.03 0.72
C GLU A 255 -14.07 -15.69 0.37
N LEU A 256 -13.11 -16.07 1.23
CA LEU A 256 -11.68 -15.88 0.98
C LEU A 256 -11.15 -16.79 -0.13
N GLU A 257 -11.65 -18.02 -0.24
CA GLU A 257 -11.36 -18.90 -1.37
C GLU A 257 -11.90 -18.29 -2.67
N LYS A 258 -13.13 -17.76 -2.65
CA LYS A 258 -13.74 -17.13 -3.81
C LYS A 258 -12.96 -15.92 -4.32
N ILE A 259 -12.49 -15.02 -3.45
CA ILE A 259 -11.69 -13.87 -3.90
C ILE A 259 -10.36 -14.33 -4.50
N ARG A 260 -9.72 -15.33 -3.89
CA ARG A 260 -8.47 -15.89 -4.39
C ARG A 260 -8.66 -16.47 -5.79
N ASP A 261 -9.76 -17.20 -6.02
CA ASP A 261 -10.06 -17.78 -7.32
C ASP A 261 -10.34 -16.70 -8.38
N ILE A 262 -11.04 -15.61 -8.01
CA ILE A 262 -11.26 -14.47 -8.91
C ILE A 262 -9.93 -13.78 -9.25
N LEU A 263 -9.08 -13.51 -8.25
CA LEU A 263 -7.78 -12.85 -8.44
C LEU A 263 -6.87 -13.65 -9.38
N LYS A 264 -6.95 -14.99 -9.34
CA LYS A 264 -6.20 -15.89 -10.23
C LYS A 264 -6.84 -16.13 -11.60
N SER A 265 -8.08 -15.69 -11.81
CA SER A 265 -8.82 -15.92 -13.06
C SER A 265 -8.38 -14.97 -14.16
N GLU A 266 -7.78 -15.49 -15.22
CA GLU A 266 -7.37 -14.69 -16.40
C GLU A 266 -8.56 -14.14 -17.22
N GLU A 267 -9.75 -14.69 -17.02
CA GLU A 267 -10.98 -14.25 -17.68
C GLU A 267 -11.74 -13.19 -16.86
N GLU A 268 -11.71 -13.28 -15.53
CA GLU A 268 -12.54 -12.44 -14.65
C GLU A 268 -11.76 -11.26 -14.03
N CYS A 269 -10.43 -11.37 -13.90
CA CYS A 269 -9.60 -10.34 -13.26
C CYS A 269 -8.47 -9.89 -14.18
N GLU A 270 -8.21 -8.58 -14.20
CA GLU A 270 -7.00 -8.01 -14.78
C GLU A 270 -6.31 -7.13 -13.73
N PHE A 271 -5.03 -7.39 -13.52
CA PHE A 271 -4.18 -6.53 -12.71
C PHE A 271 -3.37 -5.61 -13.63
N VAL A 272 -3.41 -4.30 -13.38
CA VAL A 272 -2.80 -3.26 -14.23
C VAL A 272 -1.78 -2.46 -13.40
N PRO A 273 -0.49 -2.82 -13.45
CA PRO A 273 0.57 -2.02 -12.86
C PRO A 273 0.67 -0.64 -13.53
N VAL A 274 0.78 0.41 -12.73
CA VAL A 274 0.97 1.80 -13.16
C VAL A 274 2.32 2.28 -12.66
N THR A 275 3.23 2.56 -13.59
CA THR A 275 4.58 3.02 -13.34
C THR A 275 4.85 4.35 -14.05
N ILE A 276 5.96 4.99 -13.72
CA ILE A 276 6.50 6.19 -14.36
C ILE A 276 7.97 5.93 -14.72
N LEU A 277 8.54 6.79 -15.57
CA LEU A 277 9.92 6.70 -16.02
C LEU A 277 10.88 7.27 -14.96
N GLU A 278 11.05 6.50 -13.88
CA GLU A 278 11.97 6.73 -12.76
C GLU A 278 12.50 5.36 -12.29
N GLU A 279 13.79 5.26 -11.94
CA GLU A 279 14.43 3.98 -11.58
C GLU A 279 13.71 3.24 -10.43
N LEU A 280 13.44 3.94 -9.32
CA LEU A 280 12.71 3.35 -8.19
C LEU A 280 11.30 2.89 -8.58
N SER A 281 10.62 3.59 -9.50
CA SER A 281 9.29 3.17 -9.95
C SER A 281 9.37 1.90 -10.81
N ILE A 282 10.39 1.78 -11.64
CA ILE A 282 10.65 0.60 -12.47
C ILE A 282 10.99 -0.61 -11.58
N ALA A 283 11.91 -0.43 -10.64
CA ALA A 283 12.30 -1.49 -9.69
C ALA A 283 11.12 -1.96 -8.82
N GLU A 284 10.29 -1.04 -8.33
CA GLU A 284 9.09 -1.39 -7.55
C GLU A 284 8.06 -2.14 -8.41
N THR A 285 7.92 -1.77 -9.68
CA THR A 285 7.07 -2.48 -10.64
C THR A 285 7.60 -3.89 -10.91
N GLU A 286 8.91 -4.06 -11.06
CA GLU A 286 9.55 -5.37 -11.23
C GLU A 286 9.30 -6.30 -10.03
N ARG A 287 9.38 -5.78 -8.80
CA ARG A 287 9.01 -6.52 -7.58
C ARG A 287 7.54 -6.91 -7.56
N LEU A 288 6.65 -5.98 -7.93
CA LEU A 288 5.21 -6.23 -8.03
C LEU A 288 4.90 -7.35 -9.03
N LEU A 289 5.48 -7.28 -10.23
CA LEU A 289 5.33 -8.32 -11.25
C LEU A 289 5.84 -9.68 -10.75
N SER A 290 6.98 -9.70 -10.06
CA SER A 290 7.57 -10.92 -9.50
C SER A 290 6.66 -11.55 -8.44
N ALA A 291 6.10 -10.76 -7.53
CA ALA A 291 5.18 -11.24 -6.52
C ALA A 291 3.84 -11.71 -7.12
N LEU A 292 3.28 -10.99 -8.09
CA LEU A 292 2.07 -11.41 -8.79
C LEU A 292 2.26 -12.75 -9.53
N ARG A 293 3.44 -12.97 -10.14
CA ARG A 293 3.79 -14.27 -10.74
C ARG A 293 3.87 -15.40 -9.71
N GLN A 294 4.40 -15.12 -8.51
CA GLN A 294 4.45 -16.11 -7.42
C GLN A 294 3.04 -16.47 -6.92
N GLU A 295 2.12 -15.51 -6.93
CA GLU A 295 0.71 -15.71 -6.58
C GLU A 295 -0.14 -16.25 -7.75
N GLU A 296 0.46 -16.58 -8.90
CA GLU A 296 -0.22 -17.08 -10.11
C GLU A 296 -1.28 -16.10 -10.67
N ILE A 297 -1.08 -14.79 -10.47
CA ILE A 297 -1.97 -13.74 -10.97
C ILE A 297 -1.46 -13.27 -12.34
N SER A 298 -2.33 -13.36 -13.34
CA SER A 298 -2.00 -13.00 -14.73
C SER A 298 -2.03 -11.48 -14.94
N ILE A 299 -1.11 -10.99 -15.77
CA ILE A 299 -0.93 -9.57 -16.08
C ILE A 299 -0.69 -9.45 -17.57
N ARG A 300 -1.48 -8.62 -18.26
CA ARG A 300 -1.30 -8.39 -19.70
C ARG A 300 -0.90 -6.96 -20.01
N ASN A 301 -1.29 -6.00 -19.18
CA ASN A 301 -1.11 -4.58 -19.46
C ASN A 301 -0.30 -3.89 -18.36
N ILE A 302 0.62 -3.01 -18.75
CA ILE A 302 1.34 -2.10 -17.85
C ILE A 302 1.17 -0.68 -18.37
N ILE A 303 0.77 0.24 -17.50
CA ILE A 303 0.69 1.66 -17.82
C ILE A 303 2.01 2.32 -17.47
N VAL A 304 2.62 2.97 -18.46
CA VAL A 304 3.77 3.86 -18.29
C VAL A 304 3.25 5.28 -18.37
N ASN A 305 2.96 5.89 -17.22
CA ASN A 305 2.35 7.21 -17.12
C ASN A 305 3.40 8.33 -17.13
N ARG A 306 2.94 9.56 -17.36
CA ARG A 306 3.73 10.79 -17.30
C ARG A 306 4.94 10.79 -18.26
N VAL A 307 4.79 10.17 -19.43
CA VAL A 307 5.82 10.17 -20.48
C VAL A 307 5.99 11.59 -21.03
N GLN A 308 7.18 12.14 -20.93
CA GLN A 308 7.49 13.48 -21.40
C GLN A 308 7.41 13.50 -22.93
N GLY A 309 6.56 14.36 -23.48
CA GLY A 309 6.51 14.57 -24.93
C GLY A 309 7.75 15.32 -25.42
N ASN A 310 8.22 14.99 -26.62
CA ASN A 310 9.29 15.71 -27.29
C ASN A 310 8.82 17.14 -27.63
N ARG A 311 9.45 18.14 -27.01
CA ARG A 311 9.10 19.56 -27.14
C ARG A 311 10.38 20.36 -27.31
N GLU A 312 10.31 21.46 -28.06
CA GLU A 312 11.48 22.29 -28.42
C GLU A 312 12.10 23.08 -27.24
N CYS A 313 11.50 23.03 -26.05
CA CYS A 313 12.00 23.77 -24.89
C CYS A 313 13.18 23.05 -24.22
N PRO A 314 14.30 23.74 -23.87
CA PRO A 314 15.49 23.09 -23.29
C PRO A 314 15.19 22.26 -22.03
N PHE A 315 14.32 22.78 -21.14
CA PHE A 315 13.90 22.06 -19.93
C PHE A 315 13.15 20.76 -20.25
N CYS A 316 12.21 20.83 -21.19
CA CYS A 316 11.40 19.70 -21.66
C CYS A 316 12.25 18.64 -22.35
N SER A 317 13.17 19.10 -23.21
CA SER A 317 14.08 18.27 -23.99
C SER A 317 15.06 17.54 -23.09
N SER A 318 15.62 18.21 -22.07
CA SER A 318 16.49 17.57 -21.08
C SER A 318 15.78 16.42 -20.36
N ARG A 319 14.56 16.68 -19.84
CA ARG A 319 13.76 15.64 -19.17
C ARG A 319 13.34 14.51 -20.10
N SER A 320 12.98 14.83 -21.34
CA SER A 320 12.64 13.82 -22.35
C SER A 320 13.84 12.92 -22.63
N LYS A 321 15.04 13.50 -22.76
CA LYS A 321 16.28 12.77 -23.02
C LYS A 321 16.65 11.85 -21.86
N GLU A 322 16.49 12.32 -20.62
CA GLU A 322 16.71 11.48 -19.43
C GLU A 322 15.73 10.29 -19.38
N GLN A 323 14.47 10.53 -19.75
CA GLN A 323 13.45 9.47 -19.82
C GLN A 323 13.66 8.46 -20.96
N GLU A 324 14.46 8.77 -21.99
CA GLU A 324 14.71 7.85 -23.11
C GLU A 324 15.37 6.55 -22.66
N ASP A 325 16.32 6.63 -21.72
CA ASP A 325 17.04 5.45 -21.25
C ASP A 325 16.15 4.58 -20.35
N TYR A 326 15.35 5.20 -19.47
CA TYR A 326 14.31 4.49 -18.71
C TYR A 326 13.23 3.88 -19.59
N LEU A 327 12.88 4.54 -20.71
CA LEU A 327 11.88 4.03 -21.62
C LEU A 327 12.38 2.78 -22.33
N LYS A 328 13.65 2.77 -22.78
CA LYS A 328 14.29 1.56 -23.33
C LYS A 328 14.35 0.45 -22.29
N GLU A 329 14.72 0.77 -21.05
CA GLU A 329 14.77 -0.21 -19.95
C GLU A 329 13.39 -0.86 -19.73
N ILE A 330 12.31 -0.08 -19.65
CA ILE A 330 10.94 -0.60 -19.52
C ILE A 330 10.55 -1.45 -20.73
N GLU A 331 10.84 -0.99 -21.94
CA GLU A 331 10.55 -1.74 -23.17
C GLU A 331 11.27 -3.08 -23.22
N GLU A 332 12.51 -3.16 -22.73
CA GLU A 332 13.30 -4.39 -22.66
C GLU A 332 12.82 -5.29 -21.51
N LYS A 333 12.74 -4.77 -20.28
CA LYS A 333 12.35 -5.53 -19.09
C LYS A 333 10.93 -6.07 -19.16
N PHE A 334 10.02 -5.31 -19.77
CA PHE A 334 8.59 -5.60 -19.79
C PHE A 334 8.08 -5.90 -21.22
N ALA A 335 8.96 -6.33 -22.13
CA ALA A 335 8.64 -6.67 -23.51
C ALA A 335 7.51 -7.70 -23.68
N SER A 336 7.27 -8.55 -22.67
CA SER A 336 6.20 -9.56 -22.68
C SER A 336 4.80 -8.99 -22.40
N TYR A 337 4.69 -7.71 -22.04
CA TYR A 337 3.45 -7.05 -21.66
C TYR A 337 3.05 -6.00 -22.69
N ASN A 338 1.75 -5.71 -22.75
CA ASN A 338 1.24 -4.55 -23.49
C ASN A 338 1.56 -3.27 -22.72
N LEU A 339 2.48 -2.45 -23.25
CA LEU A 339 2.91 -1.20 -22.63
C LEU A 339 2.07 -0.03 -23.11
N ILE A 340 1.21 0.47 -22.22
CA ILE A 340 0.32 1.61 -22.49
C ILE A 340 1.02 2.89 -22.04
N LYS A 341 1.55 3.64 -22.99
CA LYS A 341 2.31 4.87 -22.71
C LYS A 341 1.37 6.07 -22.67
N LEU A 342 1.23 6.68 -21.50
CA LEU A 342 0.41 7.88 -21.30
C LEU A 342 1.30 9.12 -21.17
N PRO A 343 1.01 10.18 -21.94
CA PRO A 343 1.83 11.38 -21.92
C PRO A 343 1.63 12.16 -20.61
N LEU A 344 2.61 13.01 -20.29
CA LEU A 344 2.46 13.98 -19.23
C LEU A 344 1.47 15.09 -19.66
N PHE A 345 0.39 15.22 -18.90
CA PHE A 345 -0.59 16.30 -19.02
C PHE A 345 -0.07 17.59 -18.33
N PRO A 346 -0.44 18.78 -18.83
CA PRO A 346 -0.02 20.07 -18.26
C PRO A 346 -0.70 20.36 -16.93
N ASN A 347 -1.93 19.89 -16.77
CA ASN A 347 -2.77 20.07 -15.61
C ASN A 347 -2.94 18.77 -14.86
N GLU A 348 -3.32 18.91 -13.59
CA GLU A 348 -3.84 17.78 -12.83
C GLU A 348 -5.13 17.26 -13.50
N VAL A 349 -5.16 15.94 -13.71
CA VAL A 349 -6.28 15.24 -14.36
C VAL A 349 -7.36 14.98 -13.30
N ARG A 350 -8.16 16.02 -13.04
CA ARG A 350 -9.25 16.06 -12.06
C ARG A 350 -10.54 16.53 -12.71
N GLY A 351 -11.65 15.98 -12.25
CA GLY A 351 -12.98 16.28 -12.75
C GLY A 351 -13.30 15.51 -14.04
N GLN A 352 -14.59 15.33 -14.30
CA GLN A 352 -15.06 14.41 -15.34
C GLN A 352 -14.58 14.74 -16.75
N GLU A 353 -14.44 16.02 -17.08
CA GLU A 353 -14.00 16.46 -18.41
C GLU A 353 -12.54 16.05 -18.68
N ARG A 354 -11.63 16.37 -17.77
CA ARG A 354 -10.20 16.02 -17.90
C ARG A 354 -9.97 14.53 -17.75
N LEU A 355 -10.70 13.86 -16.84
CA LEU A 355 -10.65 12.41 -16.72
C LEU A 355 -11.09 11.73 -18.02
N LEU A 356 -12.10 12.25 -18.72
CA LEU A 356 -12.52 11.73 -20.02
C LEU A 356 -11.46 11.98 -21.10
N GLU A 357 -10.84 13.16 -21.14
CA GLU A 357 -9.71 13.44 -22.05
C GLU A 357 -8.57 12.45 -21.83
N PHE A 358 -8.17 12.24 -20.58
CA PHE A 358 -7.18 11.22 -20.22
C PHE A 358 -7.63 9.82 -20.61
N ALA A 359 -8.91 9.48 -20.37
CA ALA A 359 -9.45 8.16 -20.66
C ALA A 359 -9.46 7.82 -22.14
N LYS A 360 -9.73 8.79 -23.02
CA LYS A 360 -9.70 8.60 -24.47
C LYS A 360 -8.31 8.28 -24.98
N VAL A 361 -7.28 8.92 -24.41
CA VAL A 361 -5.88 8.59 -24.70
C VAL A 361 -5.53 7.22 -24.14
N PHE A 362 -5.92 6.97 -22.88
CA PHE A 362 -5.66 5.71 -22.19
C PHE A 362 -6.29 4.50 -22.88
N CYS A 363 -7.54 4.63 -23.34
CA CYS A 363 -8.25 3.57 -24.03
C CYS A 363 -7.93 3.52 -25.52
N GLY A 364 -7.06 4.39 -26.03
CA GLY A 364 -6.60 4.36 -27.41
C GLY A 364 -7.61 4.84 -28.46
N GLU A 365 -8.58 5.67 -28.06
CA GLU A 365 -9.50 6.37 -28.97
C GLU A 365 -8.84 7.60 -29.63
N GLU A 366 -8.03 8.33 -28.87
CA GLU A 366 -7.40 9.57 -29.32
C GLU A 366 -5.88 9.54 -29.10
N LYS A 367 -5.13 10.18 -30.00
CA LYS A 367 -3.74 10.53 -29.73
C LYS A 367 -3.72 11.87 -29.00
N TYR A 368 -3.05 11.91 -27.85
CA TYR A 368 -2.90 13.17 -27.12
C TYR A 368 -2.15 14.20 -27.97
N SER A 369 -2.71 15.41 -28.04
CA SER A 369 -2.02 16.56 -28.61
C SER A 369 -2.30 17.77 -27.73
N PHE A 370 -1.25 18.43 -27.26
CA PHE A 370 -1.41 19.67 -26.50
C PHE A 370 -1.43 20.85 -27.48
N PRO A 371 -2.50 21.65 -27.53
CA PRO A 371 -2.57 22.79 -28.43
C PRO A 371 -1.48 23.81 -28.04
N LEU A 372 -0.56 24.08 -28.96
CA LEU A 372 0.45 25.13 -28.84
C LEU A 372 -0.22 26.51 -29.02
N GLN A 373 -1.07 26.92 -28.08
CA GLN A 373 -1.48 28.32 -28.03
C GLN A 373 -0.41 29.13 -27.29
N SER A 374 0.01 30.23 -27.90
CA SER A 374 0.99 31.17 -27.36
C SER A 374 0.39 31.89 -26.15
N LEU A 375 0.75 31.48 -24.94
CA LEU A 375 0.56 32.32 -23.76
C LEU A 375 1.58 33.46 -23.82
N SER A 376 1.08 34.68 -23.66
CA SER A 376 1.75 35.89 -24.16
C SER A 376 2.89 36.42 -23.29
N GLN A 377 3.08 35.96 -22.05
CA GLN A 377 4.17 36.43 -21.19
C GLN A 377 4.56 35.34 -20.16
N PRO A 378 5.85 35.17 -19.84
CA PRO A 378 6.26 34.42 -18.65
C PRO A 378 5.61 35.07 -17.42
N LEU A 379 4.96 34.25 -16.58
CA LEU A 379 4.43 34.72 -15.30
C LEU A 379 5.62 35.21 -14.44
N ASP A 380 5.53 36.46 -14.00
CA ASP A 380 6.59 37.23 -13.35
C ASP A 380 7.11 36.62 -12.02
N GLU A 381 8.28 37.12 -11.60
CA GLU A 381 9.26 36.75 -10.57
C GLU A 381 8.83 36.14 -9.21
N ASP A 382 8.27 34.93 -9.17
CA ASP A 382 8.37 34.12 -7.94
C ASP A 382 9.78 33.48 -7.88
N ARG A 383 10.77 34.25 -7.42
CA ARG A 383 12.18 33.85 -7.36
C ARG A 383 12.37 32.79 -6.27
N PHE A 384 13.00 31.68 -6.65
CA PHE A 384 13.50 30.70 -5.68
C PHE A 384 14.56 31.35 -4.80
N ILE A 385 14.40 31.26 -3.48
CA ILE A 385 15.31 31.88 -2.51
C ILE A 385 16.29 30.81 -2.02
N PRO A 386 17.61 30.94 -2.29
CA PRO A 386 18.57 29.97 -1.77
C PRO A 386 18.76 30.14 -0.26
N GLY A 387 19.01 29.05 0.46
CA GLY A 387 19.38 29.04 1.88
C GLY A 387 18.22 29.04 2.86
N GLU A 388 16.98 28.82 2.42
CA GLU A 388 15.79 28.90 3.27
C GLU A 388 15.75 27.87 4.41
N LEU A 389 16.51 26.78 4.32
CA LEU A 389 16.62 25.75 5.38
C LEU A 389 17.90 25.86 6.22
N SER A 390 18.75 26.86 5.99
CA SER A 390 20.03 27.05 6.72
C SER A 390 19.89 27.03 8.25
N GLU A 391 18.79 27.58 8.79
CA GLU A 391 18.51 27.61 10.24
C GLU A 391 18.45 26.22 10.92
N ILE A 392 18.24 25.15 10.14
CA ILE A 392 18.21 23.78 10.67
C ILE A 392 19.63 23.34 11.06
N LEU A 393 20.65 23.80 10.33
CA LEU A 393 22.05 23.45 10.57
C LEU A 393 22.61 24.08 11.84
N GLU A 394 22.08 25.26 12.23
CA GLU A 394 22.50 26.02 13.40
C GLU A 394 21.90 25.50 14.71
N LYS A 395 20.83 24.70 14.63
CA LYS A 395 20.15 24.14 15.80
C LYS A 395 20.86 22.87 16.26
N ASP A 396 20.89 22.66 17.58
CA ASP A 396 21.42 21.43 18.19
C ASP A 396 20.39 20.28 18.14
N LEU A 397 19.92 19.97 16.93
CA LEU A 397 18.98 18.90 16.66
C LEU A 397 19.71 17.55 16.71
N HIS A 398 19.07 16.58 17.36
CA HIS A 398 19.49 15.18 17.35
C HIS A 398 18.70 14.39 16.30
N PHE A 399 17.51 14.85 15.92
CA PHE A 399 16.61 14.09 15.05
C PHE A 399 15.89 14.99 14.04
N ILE A 400 15.97 14.66 12.76
CA ILE A 400 15.31 15.41 11.69
C ILE A 400 14.51 14.43 10.84
N ILE A 401 13.22 14.70 10.65
CA ILE A 401 12.28 13.76 10.04
C ILE A 401 11.72 14.36 8.77
N PHE A 402 11.79 13.63 7.66
CA PHE A 402 11.15 14.00 6.41
C PHE A 402 9.93 13.09 6.19
N SER A 403 8.75 13.67 6.02
CA SER A 403 7.53 12.90 5.74
C SER A 403 6.59 13.63 4.78
N GLY A 404 5.68 12.88 4.17
CA GLY A 404 4.85 13.32 3.04
C GLY A 404 4.48 12.16 2.12
N LYS A 405 3.67 12.45 1.10
CA LYS A 405 3.19 11.44 0.13
C LYS A 405 4.35 10.71 -0.56
N GLY A 406 4.09 9.51 -1.08
CA GLY A 406 5.03 8.85 -2.00
C GLY A 406 5.32 9.74 -3.23
N GLY A 407 6.58 9.80 -3.67
CA GLY A 407 6.98 10.54 -4.88
C GLY A 407 7.26 12.04 -4.72
N VAL A 408 7.06 12.64 -3.54
CA VAL A 408 7.30 14.11 -3.35
C VAL A 408 8.78 14.50 -3.16
N GLY A 409 9.69 13.54 -3.14
CA GLY A 409 11.14 13.77 -2.98
C GLY A 409 11.67 13.81 -1.54
N LYS A 410 11.02 13.11 -0.60
CA LYS A 410 11.46 12.99 0.81
C LYS A 410 12.91 12.50 0.92
N THR A 411 13.20 11.37 0.31
CA THR A 411 14.51 10.73 0.32
C THR A 411 15.60 11.64 -0.23
N THR A 412 15.32 12.34 -1.34
CA THR A 412 16.25 13.32 -1.90
C THR A 412 16.54 14.42 -0.88
N LEU A 413 15.51 15.00 -0.26
CA LEU A 413 15.67 16.07 0.71
C LEU A 413 16.35 15.61 2.00
N SER A 414 16.10 14.39 2.48
CA SER A 414 16.81 13.80 3.63
C SER A 414 18.29 13.59 3.30
N SER A 415 18.62 13.05 2.13
CA SER A 415 20.01 12.87 1.68
C SER A 415 20.75 14.20 1.56
N VAL A 416 20.09 15.21 0.97
CA VAL A 416 20.63 16.57 0.83
C VAL A 416 20.89 17.24 2.19
N THR A 417 19.97 17.03 3.12
CA THR A 417 20.08 17.58 4.48
C THR A 417 21.19 16.90 5.26
N ALA A 418 21.34 15.58 5.12
CA ALA A 418 22.43 14.84 5.74
C ALA A 418 23.80 15.28 5.22
N LEU A 419 23.93 15.53 3.91
CA LEU A 419 25.14 16.13 3.31
C LEU A 419 25.44 17.53 3.85
N ALA A 420 24.40 18.38 3.97
CA ALA A 420 24.55 19.73 4.51
C ALA A 420 25.03 19.70 5.97
N LEU A 421 24.44 18.83 6.80
CA LEU A 421 24.84 18.63 8.19
C LEU A 421 26.27 18.12 8.31
N ALA A 422 26.67 17.17 7.46
CA ALA A 422 28.00 16.56 7.48
C ALA A 422 29.08 17.59 7.22
N LYS A 423 28.83 18.44 6.23
CA LYS A 423 29.71 19.54 5.86
C LYS A 423 29.73 20.66 6.90
N TYR A 424 28.58 21.03 7.45
CA TYR A 424 28.48 22.12 8.42
C TYR A 424 29.04 21.73 9.80
N ASN A 425 28.93 20.46 10.19
CA ASN A 425 29.37 19.92 11.47
C ASN A 425 30.39 18.78 11.29
N PRO A 426 31.64 19.04 10.87
CA PRO A 426 32.63 17.99 10.59
C PRO A 426 32.97 17.11 11.79
N ASN A 427 32.73 17.60 13.01
CA ASN A 427 32.97 16.85 14.26
C ASN A 427 31.78 15.98 14.70
N LYS A 428 30.60 16.12 14.08
CA LYS A 428 29.41 15.33 14.41
C LYS A 428 29.29 14.16 13.43
N ARG A 429 28.99 12.97 13.94
CA ARG A 429 28.66 11.78 13.16
C ARG A 429 27.17 11.81 12.82
N ILE A 430 26.84 11.71 11.54
CA ILE A 430 25.47 11.80 11.04
C ILE A 430 25.06 10.47 10.43
N LEU A 431 23.88 9.98 10.83
CA LEU A 431 23.25 8.82 10.23
C LEU A 431 21.98 9.26 9.50
N VAL A 432 21.98 9.13 8.16
CA VAL A 432 20.73 9.12 7.39
C VAL A 432 20.21 7.69 7.31
N PHE A 433 18.94 7.48 7.59
CA PHE A 433 18.38 6.14 7.49
C PHE A 433 16.95 6.16 6.96
N SER A 434 16.57 5.06 6.32
CA SER A 434 15.24 4.86 5.79
C SER A 434 14.65 3.54 6.30
N THR A 435 13.36 3.56 6.59
CA THR A 435 12.55 2.36 6.83
C THR A 435 11.76 1.96 5.58
N ASP A 436 11.96 2.65 4.46
CA ASP A 436 11.32 2.34 3.19
C ASP A 436 11.94 1.08 2.58
N PRO A 437 11.17 0.01 2.31
CA PRO A 437 11.67 -1.18 1.63
C PRO A 437 12.09 -0.93 0.16
N ALA A 438 11.81 0.24 -0.41
CA ALA A 438 12.07 0.56 -1.81
C ALA A 438 13.56 0.75 -2.21
N HIS A 439 14.53 0.62 -1.30
CA HIS A 439 15.95 0.95 -1.54
C HIS A 439 16.18 2.42 -2.01
N SER A 440 15.41 3.34 -1.43
CA SER A 440 15.34 4.74 -1.86
C SER A 440 16.64 5.52 -1.60
N LEU A 441 17.37 5.26 -0.51
CA LEU A 441 18.63 5.96 -0.20
C LEU A 441 19.77 5.46 -1.09
N ALA A 442 19.84 4.16 -1.34
CA ALA A 442 20.81 3.56 -2.27
C ALA A 442 20.71 4.23 -3.65
N ASP A 443 19.48 4.37 -4.14
CA ASP A 443 19.20 5.08 -5.38
C ASP A 443 19.58 6.57 -5.31
N SER A 444 19.12 7.27 -4.27
CA SER A 444 19.38 8.71 -4.08
C SER A 444 20.87 9.04 -4.08
N PHE A 445 21.69 8.27 -3.35
CA PHE A 445 23.15 8.47 -3.32
C PHE A 445 23.88 7.85 -4.52
N ALA A 446 23.21 7.04 -5.34
CA ALA A 446 23.79 6.19 -6.37
C ALA A 446 24.92 5.29 -5.81
N LEU A 447 24.67 4.67 -4.66
CA LEU A 447 25.59 3.80 -3.93
C LEU A 447 24.87 2.53 -3.47
N SER A 448 25.61 1.45 -3.26
CA SER A 448 25.06 0.25 -2.61
C SER A 448 24.91 0.51 -1.11
N ILE A 449 23.69 0.84 -0.68
CA ILE A 449 23.31 1.00 0.72
C ILE A 449 22.32 -0.13 1.05
N GLY A 450 22.47 -0.74 2.23
CA GLY A 450 21.63 -1.84 2.66
C GLY A 450 21.43 -1.84 4.17
N ASP A 451 21.25 -3.02 4.75
CA ASP A 451 20.95 -3.20 6.17
C ASP A 451 22.17 -3.07 7.11
N VAL A 452 23.31 -2.66 6.56
CA VAL A 452 24.54 -2.37 7.29
C VAL A 452 24.86 -0.89 7.13
N VAL A 453 25.27 -0.26 8.24
CA VAL A 453 25.73 1.14 8.24
C VAL A 453 26.87 1.30 7.26
N THR A 454 26.66 2.13 6.25
CA THR A 454 27.58 2.33 5.13
C THR A 454 28.08 3.77 5.13
N PRO A 455 29.40 4.03 5.14
CA PRO A 455 29.92 5.39 5.01
C PRO A 455 29.61 5.95 3.61
N ILE A 456 29.19 7.21 3.55
CA ILE A 456 28.95 7.89 2.27
C ILE A 456 30.29 8.31 1.68
N LYS A 457 30.47 8.01 0.39
CA LYS A 457 31.71 8.30 -0.34
C LYS A 457 32.05 9.79 -0.24
N ASP A 458 33.33 10.08 -0.01
CA ASP A 458 33.90 11.44 0.10
C ASP A 458 33.30 12.28 1.25
N GLN A 459 32.66 11.65 2.26
CA GLN A 459 32.12 12.29 3.46
C GLN A 459 32.54 11.51 4.71
N GLU A 460 33.55 11.99 5.45
CA GLU A 460 34.17 11.23 6.55
C GLU A 460 33.22 10.96 7.75
N ASN A 461 32.24 11.84 7.95
CA ASN A 461 31.34 11.83 9.11
C ASN A 461 29.88 11.51 8.76
N LEU A 462 29.57 11.09 7.52
CA LEU A 462 28.22 10.77 7.08
C LEU A 462 28.07 9.28 6.77
N TYR A 463 27.00 8.69 7.31
CA TYR A 463 26.68 7.28 7.17
C TYR A 463 25.22 7.11 6.74
N ALA A 464 24.95 6.06 5.98
CA ALA A 464 23.61 5.69 5.55
C ALA A 464 23.24 4.26 5.95
N LEU A 465 21.95 4.05 6.21
CA LEU A 465 21.39 2.74 6.54
C LEU A 465 19.99 2.58 5.94
N GLU A 466 19.76 1.48 5.24
CA GLU A 466 18.42 1.09 4.80
C GLU A 466 17.94 -0.10 5.60
N ILE A 467 16.91 0.09 6.41
CA ILE A 467 16.44 -0.95 7.30
C ILE A 467 15.46 -1.84 6.54
N ASN A 468 15.88 -3.08 6.29
CA ASN A 468 15.00 -4.11 5.78
C ASN A 468 14.16 -4.72 6.93
N GLY A 469 12.99 -4.16 7.16
CA GLY A 469 12.05 -4.62 8.19
C GLY A 469 11.61 -6.08 7.99
N THR A 470 11.43 -6.52 6.74
CA THR A 470 11.06 -7.91 6.43
C THR A 470 12.16 -8.89 6.81
N LYS A 471 13.42 -8.57 6.52
CA LYS A 471 14.57 -9.40 6.95
C LYS A 471 14.67 -9.47 8.47
N LEU A 472 14.55 -8.33 9.17
CA LEU A 472 14.54 -8.31 10.64
C LEU A 472 13.43 -9.19 11.21
N TYR A 473 12.26 -9.17 10.58
CA TYR A 473 11.13 -9.99 10.97
C TYR A 473 11.34 -11.49 10.66
N GLU A 474 11.92 -11.84 9.52
CA GLU A 474 12.30 -13.23 9.21
C GLU A 474 13.32 -13.79 10.20
N ASP A 475 14.32 -12.99 10.58
CA ASP A 475 15.32 -13.38 11.57
C ASP A 475 14.69 -13.54 12.96
N PHE A 476 13.78 -12.63 13.34
CA PHE A 476 12.97 -12.75 14.54
C PHE A 476 12.13 -14.04 14.55
N LYS A 477 11.50 -14.42 13.43
CA LYS A 477 10.75 -15.68 13.31
C LYS A 477 11.62 -16.91 13.52
N LYS A 478 12.80 -16.94 12.91
CA LYS A 478 13.75 -18.07 13.04
C LYS A 478 14.17 -18.22 14.50
N GLU A 479 14.55 -17.12 15.15
CA GLU A 479 14.92 -17.11 16.57
C GLU A 479 13.75 -17.58 17.46
N TYR A 480 12.55 -17.06 17.23
CA TYR A 480 11.35 -17.46 17.98
C TYR A 480 11.05 -18.96 17.82
N LYS A 481 11.06 -19.46 16.59
CA LYS A 481 10.82 -20.87 16.28
C LYS A 481 11.81 -21.77 17.00
N LEU A 482 13.11 -21.46 16.92
CA LEU A 482 14.16 -22.22 17.60
C LEU A 482 13.96 -22.20 19.12
N ASN A 483 13.61 -21.05 19.71
CA ASN A 483 13.38 -20.93 21.15
C ASN A 483 12.15 -21.76 21.60
N ILE A 484 11.08 -21.79 20.82
CA ILE A 484 9.91 -22.63 21.10
C ILE A 484 10.25 -24.10 20.93
N GLU A 485 10.93 -24.49 19.84
CA GLU A 485 11.36 -25.88 19.62
C GLU A 485 12.27 -26.37 20.75
N ASP A 486 13.26 -25.58 21.16
CA ASP A 486 14.13 -25.89 22.30
C ASP A 486 13.34 -26.00 23.62
N ALA A 487 12.40 -25.08 23.88
CA ALA A 487 11.54 -25.15 25.06
C ALA A 487 10.72 -26.45 25.12
N PHE A 488 10.14 -26.86 24.00
CA PHE A 488 9.34 -28.07 23.88
C PHE A 488 10.20 -29.34 23.97
N ASN A 489 11.38 -29.35 23.35
CA ASN A 489 12.31 -30.48 23.42
C ASN A 489 12.80 -30.70 24.86
N LYS A 490 13.24 -29.63 25.54
CA LYS A 490 13.63 -29.68 26.96
C LYS A 490 12.50 -30.17 27.87
N TRP A 491 11.25 -29.79 27.56
CA TRP A 491 10.09 -30.29 28.28
C TRP A 491 9.85 -31.77 28.02
N GLN A 492 9.94 -32.19 26.76
CA GLN A 492 9.73 -33.59 26.35
C GLN A 492 10.76 -34.53 27.00
N ASP A 493 11.98 -34.04 27.21
CA ASP A 493 13.05 -34.75 27.91
C ASP A 493 12.93 -34.71 29.44
N SER A 494 11.95 -33.97 29.98
CA SER A 494 11.72 -33.88 31.44
C SER A 494 10.98 -35.11 31.98
N GLN A 495 11.27 -35.49 33.24
CA GLN A 495 10.57 -36.60 33.92
C GLN A 495 9.05 -36.40 34.06
N LEU A 496 8.54 -35.18 33.89
CA LEU A 496 7.10 -34.87 33.93
C LEU A 496 6.38 -35.33 32.65
N ALA A 497 7.07 -35.35 31.50
CA ALA A 497 6.51 -35.76 30.22
C ALA A 497 6.20 -37.26 30.16
N SER A 498 7.07 -38.08 30.76
CA SER A 498 6.94 -39.55 30.79
C SER A 498 5.81 -40.06 31.68
N ILE A 499 5.37 -39.29 32.67
CA ILE A 499 4.28 -39.65 33.60
C ILE A 499 2.90 -39.25 33.03
N SER A 500 2.83 -38.20 32.20
CA SER A 500 1.55 -37.59 31.83
C SER A 500 0.80 -38.27 30.67
N GLY A 501 1.45 -39.12 29.86
CA GLY A 501 0.83 -39.76 28.69
C GLY A 501 0.37 -38.79 27.59
N ARG A 502 0.77 -37.51 27.66
CA ARG A 502 0.24 -36.40 26.85
C ARG A 502 1.02 -36.10 25.57
N LYS A 503 1.86 -37.01 25.09
CA LYS A 503 2.79 -36.80 23.95
C LYS A 503 2.12 -36.14 22.72
N TRP A 504 0.90 -36.55 22.36
CA TRP A 504 0.15 -35.99 21.21
C TRP A 504 -0.41 -34.56 21.41
N LYS A 505 -0.52 -34.09 22.66
CA LYS A 505 -1.00 -32.74 22.99
C LYS A 505 0.08 -31.68 22.69
N LEU A 506 1.36 -32.03 22.84
CA LEU A 506 2.47 -31.09 22.69
C LEU A 506 2.85 -30.82 21.24
N ASP A 507 2.94 -31.83 20.38
CA ASP A 507 3.27 -31.61 18.95
C ASP A 507 2.26 -30.65 18.30
N HIS A 508 1.01 -30.68 18.78
CA HIS A 508 -0.04 -29.77 18.33
C HIS A 508 0.10 -28.36 18.89
N ASP A 509 0.31 -28.22 20.20
CA ASP A 509 0.45 -26.92 20.85
C ASP A 509 1.72 -26.19 20.40
N GLN A 510 2.80 -26.93 20.16
CA GLN A 510 4.03 -26.45 19.52
C GLN A 510 3.74 -25.92 18.11
N LYS A 511 3.03 -26.71 17.29
CA LYS A 511 2.66 -26.31 15.93
C LYS A 511 1.79 -25.04 15.95
N VAL A 512 0.81 -24.96 16.85
CA VAL A 512 -0.03 -23.75 17.00
C VAL A 512 0.81 -22.53 17.38
N MET A 513 1.77 -22.66 18.30
CA MET A 513 2.61 -21.52 18.73
C MET A 513 3.62 -21.07 17.67
N ILE A 514 4.22 -21.98 16.92
CA ILE A 514 5.10 -21.65 15.79
C ILE A 514 4.28 -20.97 14.70
N GLU A 515 3.15 -21.55 14.33
CA GLU A 515 2.26 -21.02 13.28
C GLU A 515 1.66 -19.65 13.63
N PHE A 516 1.36 -19.39 14.90
CA PHE A 516 0.87 -18.10 15.38
C PHE A 516 1.90 -16.97 15.17
N VAL A 517 3.20 -17.27 15.25
CA VAL A 517 4.27 -16.30 14.97
C VAL A 517 4.66 -16.27 13.49
N GLU A 518 4.56 -17.39 12.76
CA GLU A 518 4.74 -17.39 11.30
C GLU A 518 3.75 -16.46 10.59
N THR A 519 2.60 -16.23 11.22
CA THR A 519 1.48 -15.44 10.72
C THR A 519 1.26 -14.11 11.45
N TYR A 520 2.31 -13.59 12.10
CA TYR A 520 2.38 -12.36 12.91
C TYR A 520 1.64 -11.15 12.30
N PRO A 521 1.14 -10.22 13.13
CA PRO A 521 0.54 -8.99 12.63
C PRO A 521 1.54 -8.12 11.83
N PRO A 522 1.11 -7.55 10.68
CA PRO A 522 1.74 -6.40 10.04
C PRO A 522 2.09 -5.28 11.04
N GLY A 523 3.06 -4.41 10.75
CA GLY A 523 3.45 -3.35 11.70
C GLY A 523 4.60 -3.74 12.66
N LEU A 524 4.92 -5.04 12.82
CA LEU A 524 6.10 -5.46 13.60
C LEU A 524 7.42 -5.10 12.92
N GLU A 525 7.48 -5.21 11.59
CA GLU A 525 8.68 -4.92 10.80
C GLU A 525 9.22 -3.51 11.12
N GLU A 526 8.28 -2.59 11.28
CA GLU A 526 8.47 -1.18 11.60
C GLU A 526 8.99 -0.97 13.03
N VAL A 527 8.51 -1.77 14.00
CA VAL A 527 9.03 -1.73 15.37
C VAL A 527 10.41 -2.34 15.48
N LEU A 528 10.66 -3.47 14.82
CA LEU A 528 12.01 -4.04 14.78
C LEU A 528 12.99 -3.05 14.14
N ALA A 529 12.54 -2.29 13.13
CA ALA A 529 13.33 -1.22 12.56
C ALA A 529 13.61 -0.08 13.55
N LEU A 530 12.61 0.37 14.32
CA LEU A 530 12.81 1.37 15.37
C LEU A 530 13.72 0.88 16.51
N GLU A 531 13.61 -0.38 16.91
CA GLU A 531 14.48 -0.96 17.94
C GLU A 531 15.95 -0.83 17.53
N LYS A 532 16.26 -1.16 16.27
CA LYS A 532 17.60 -1.02 15.72
C LYS A 532 18.12 0.42 15.79
N ILE A 533 17.27 1.41 15.49
CA ILE A 533 17.63 2.84 15.59
C ILE A 533 17.81 3.29 17.03
N MET A 534 16.90 2.89 17.91
CA MET A 534 16.99 3.23 19.33
C MET A 534 18.23 2.61 19.98
N ASP A 535 18.71 1.48 19.50
CA ASP A 535 19.96 0.89 19.96
C ASP A 535 21.19 1.72 19.54
N PHE A 536 21.21 2.30 18.34
CA PHE A 536 22.24 3.28 17.97
C PHE A 536 22.20 4.53 18.84
N ILE A 537 20.99 5.02 19.15
CA ILE A 537 20.81 6.21 20.01
C ILE A 537 21.30 5.91 21.44
N LYS A 538 20.93 4.76 22.02
CA LYS A 538 21.36 4.36 23.37
C LYS A 538 22.88 4.21 23.49
N LYS A 539 23.54 3.77 22.42
CA LYS A 539 24.99 3.57 22.37
C LYS A 539 25.76 4.84 22.01
N GLU A 540 25.06 5.94 21.74
CA GLU A 540 25.65 7.21 21.32
C GLU A 540 26.58 7.04 20.10
N GLU A 541 26.19 6.16 19.16
CA GLU A 541 27.03 5.88 17.98
C GLU A 541 27.03 7.04 16.98
N PHE A 542 25.98 7.88 16.97
CA PHE A 542 25.85 9.05 16.10
C PHE A 542 25.28 10.23 16.88
N ASP A 543 25.62 11.44 16.43
CA ASP A 543 25.19 12.69 17.06
C ASP A 543 23.87 13.21 16.47
N VAL A 544 23.65 13.00 15.17
CA VAL A 544 22.47 13.49 14.45
C VAL A 544 21.89 12.39 13.56
N TYR A 545 20.58 12.20 13.65
CA TYR A 545 19.83 11.20 12.91
C TYR A 545 18.88 11.90 11.93
N VAL A 546 19.03 11.61 10.63
CA VAL A 546 18.12 12.08 9.59
C VAL A 546 17.25 10.91 9.14
N PHE A 547 15.96 10.99 9.43
CA PHE A 547 15.00 9.93 9.15
C PHE A 547 14.23 10.22 7.86
N ASP A 548 14.50 9.42 6.83
CA ASP A 548 13.64 9.29 5.65
C ASP A 548 12.48 8.34 5.95
N THR A 549 11.29 8.90 6.16
CA THR A 549 10.13 8.09 6.51
C THR A 549 9.50 7.45 5.28
N ALA A 550 8.97 6.24 5.45
CA ALA A 550 8.02 5.66 4.50
C ALA A 550 6.79 6.60 4.33
N PRO A 551 5.93 6.41 3.30
CA PRO A 551 4.79 7.28 3.05
C PRO A 551 3.91 7.52 4.30
N THR A 552 3.31 8.71 4.36
CA THR A 552 2.60 9.31 5.51
C THR A 552 1.85 8.35 6.44
N GLY A 553 1.09 7.39 5.90
CA GLY A 553 0.27 6.46 6.70
C GLY A 553 1.08 5.56 7.64
N HIS A 554 2.28 5.16 7.23
CA HIS A 554 3.11 4.22 7.97
C HIS A 554 3.72 4.83 9.24
N LEU A 555 4.18 6.09 9.15
CA LEU A 555 4.66 6.83 10.31
C LEU A 555 3.55 7.01 11.35
N VAL A 556 2.32 7.23 10.90
CA VAL A 556 1.16 7.40 11.78
C VAL A 556 0.78 6.09 12.47
N GLU A 557 0.79 4.97 11.74
CA GLU A 557 0.58 3.64 12.32
C GLU A 557 1.65 3.28 13.35
N LEU A 558 2.92 3.57 13.05
CA LEU A 558 4.05 3.41 13.95
C LEU A 558 3.89 4.20 15.25
N MET A 559 3.41 5.44 15.17
CA MET A 559 3.19 6.29 16.35
C MET A 559 1.97 5.87 17.19
N LYS A 560 1.02 5.13 16.62
CA LYS A 560 -0.14 4.52 17.30
C LYS A 560 0.15 3.09 17.79
N PHE A 561 1.36 2.59 17.57
CA PHE A 561 1.75 1.21 17.80
C PHE A 561 1.94 0.79 19.28
N PRO A 562 2.26 1.66 20.26
CA PRO A 562 2.38 1.24 21.66
C PRO A 562 1.14 0.52 22.20
N GLU A 563 -0.05 0.99 21.83
CA GLU A 563 -1.33 0.39 22.22
C GLU A 563 -1.54 -0.97 21.54
N LEU A 564 -1.09 -1.12 20.29
CA LEU A 564 -1.18 -2.37 19.51
C LEU A 564 -0.29 -3.46 20.10
N VAL A 565 0.98 -3.14 20.42
CA VAL A 565 1.91 -4.09 21.07
C VAL A 565 1.36 -4.54 22.41
N ARG A 566 0.88 -3.60 23.23
CA ARG A 566 0.33 -3.92 24.55
C ARG A 566 -0.91 -4.81 24.47
N GLU A 567 -1.77 -4.58 23.49
CA GLU A 567 -2.99 -5.39 23.34
C GLU A 567 -2.67 -6.77 22.77
N TRP A 568 -1.78 -6.86 21.77
CA TRP A 568 -1.29 -8.14 21.26
C TRP A 568 -0.58 -8.95 22.33
N LEU A 569 0.27 -8.32 23.14
CA LEU A 569 0.89 -8.88 24.34
C LEU A 569 -0.13 -9.55 25.24
N ARG A 570 -1.23 -8.87 25.53
CA ARG A 570 -2.28 -9.37 26.41
C ARG A 570 -2.91 -10.66 25.88
N VAL A 571 -2.95 -10.86 24.56
CA VAL A 571 -3.50 -12.05 23.89
C VAL A 571 -2.48 -13.17 23.83
N SER A 572 -1.27 -12.87 23.33
CA SER A 572 -0.19 -13.85 23.19
C SER A 572 0.26 -14.37 24.56
N TYR A 573 0.44 -13.47 25.53
CA TYR A 573 0.78 -13.83 26.90
C TYR A 573 -0.32 -14.64 27.59
N ARG A 574 -1.61 -14.34 27.39
CA ARG A 574 -2.71 -15.19 27.91
C ARG A 574 -2.66 -16.61 27.32
N GLY A 575 -2.34 -16.74 26.04
CA GLY A 575 -2.11 -18.03 25.39
C GLY A 575 -0.94 -18.81 26.00
N LEU A 576 0.16 -18.13 26.33
CA LEU A 576 1.35 -18.71 26.96
C LEU A 576 1.16 -19.03 28.46
N LEU A 577 0.39 -18.21 29.20
CA LEU A 577 0.08 -18.41 30.61
C LEU A 577 -0.67 -19.73 30.87
N LYS A 578 -1.42 -20.23 29.89
CA LYS A 578 -2.04 -21.57 29.91
C LYS A 578 -1.02 -22.69 30.19
N TYR A 579 0.22 -22.46 29.81
CA TYR A 579 1.33 -23.41 29.89
C TYR A 579 2.29 -23.10 31.05
N GLN A 580 2.04 -22.06 31.84
CA GLN A 580 2.93 -21.60 32.91
C GLN A 580 3.15 -22.63 34.04
N ARG A 581 2.21 -23.59 34.19
CA ARG A 581 2.36 -24.72 35.14
C ARG A 581 3.12 -25.90 34.56
N GLU A 582 3.25 -25.98 33.24
CA GLU A 582 3.82 -27.12 32.54
C GLU A 582 5.19 -26.77 31.92
N PHE A 583 5.50 -25.50 31.59
CA PHE A 583 6.73 -25.08 30.90
C PHE A 583 7.73 -24.38 31.84
N PRO A 584 9.06 -24.55 31.63
CA PRO A 584 10.07 -23.76 32.34
C PRO A 584 9.89 -22.26 32.05
N LEU A 585 9.81 -21.45 33.12
CA LEU A 585 9.49 -20.03 33.09
C LEU A 585 10.48 -19.19 32.27
N ASP A 586 11.72 -19.65 32.13
CA ASP A 586 12.85 -18.88 31.57
C ASP A 586 12.61 -18.43 30.12
N ASN A 587 12.04 -19.29 29.25
CA ASN A 587 11.82 -18.97 27.83
C ASN A 587 10.60 -18.06 27.60
N ILE A 588 9.56 -18.17 28.44
CA ILE A 588 8.40 -17.26 28.43
C ILE A 588 8.80 -15.88 28.97
N GLU A 589 9.71 -15.85 29.94
CA GLU A 589 10.27 -14.63 30.51
C GLU A 589 11.12 -13.86 29.49
N ILE A 590 11.94 -14.55 28.69
CA ILE A 590 12.73 -13.94 27.60
C ILE A 590 11.80 -13.26 26.58
N LEU A 591 10.73 -13.94 26.15
CA LEU A 591 9.77 -13.36 25.22
C LEU A 591 9.05 -12.15 25.82
N ALA A 592 8.58 -12.26 27.07
CA ALA A 592 7.93 -11.17 27.77
C ALA A 592 8.87 -9.95 27.94
N LYS A 593 10.16 -10.18 28.27
CA LYS A 593 11.18 -9.14 28.36
C LYS A 593 11.44 -8.44 27.03
N LYS A 594 11.59 -9.21 25.94
CA LYS A 594 11.82 -8.65 24.59
C LYS A 594 10.68 -7.73 24.19
N ILE A 595 9.44 -8.13 24.44
CA ILE A 595 8.28 -7.32 24.04
C ILE A 595 8.05 -6.10 24.97
N LEU A 596 8.32 -6.23 26.27
CA LEU A 596 8.34 -5.06 27.17
C LEU A 596 9.40 -4.05 26.74
N SER A 597 10.57 -4.52 26.31
CA SER A 597 11.61 -3.64 25.76
C SER A 597 11.19 -2.97 24.45
N SER A 598 10.39 -3.63 23.60
CA SER A 598 9.78 -3.01 22.42
C SER A 598 8.85 -1.86 22.81
N GLN A 599 8.01 -2.06 23.83
CA GLN A 599 7.11 -1.01 24.30
C GLN A 599 7.88 0.21 24.85
N GLU A 600 8.91 -0.02 25.67
CA GLU A 600 9.78 1.06 26.16
C GLU A 600 10.47 1.81 25.02
N THR A 601 10.93 1.08 24.00
CA THR A 601 11.58 1.64 22.81
C THR A 601 10.66 2.64 22.11
N VAL A 602 9.40 2.27 21.84
CA VAL A 602 8.46 3.17 21.15
C VAL A 602 8.11 4.40 22.02
N LEU A 603 7.98 4.24 23.35
CA LEU A 603 7.74 5.37 24.24
C LEU A 603 8.91 6.36 24.28
N LYS A 604 10.15 5.85 24.34
CA LYS A 604 11.37 6.67 24.29
C LYS A 604 11.50 7.40 22.96
N MET A 605 11.21 6.70 21.86
CA MET A 605 11.18 7.31 20.54
C MET A 605 10.17 8.46 20.50
N ARG A 606 8.94 8.25 20.95
CA ARG A 606 7.92 9.31 21.00
C ARG A 606 8.35 10.52 21.84
N ALA A 607 8.99 10.30 22.99
CA ALA A 607 9.51 11.39 23.81
C ALA A 607 10.55 12.22 23.04
N LEU A 608 11.47 11.55 22.35
CA LEU A 608 12.49 12.20 21.52
C LEU A 608 11.86 12.98 20.36
N LEU A 609 10.88 12.39 19.64
CA LEU A 609 10.22 13.05 18.52
C LEU A 609 9.37 14.26 18.91
N THR A 610 8.91 14.35 20.16
CA THR A 610 8.09 15.47 20.64
C THR A 610 8.90 16.60 21.27
N ASP A 611 10.21 16.42 21.45
CA ASP A 611 11.11 17.45 21.95
C ASP A 611 11.44 18.48 20.86
N SER A 612 10.84 19.67 20.95
CA SER A 612 11.03 20.78 20.02
C SER A 612 12.43 21.43 20.00
N GLN A 613 13.30 21.09 20.96
CA GLN A 613 14.70 21.52 20.99
C GLN A 613 15.63 20.51 20.34
N LYS A 614 15.26 19.22 20.35
CA LYS A 614 16.09 18.12 19.83
C LYS A 614 15.59 17.51 18.53
N SER A 615 14.33 17.75 18.17
CA SER A 615 13.70 17.18 16.98
C SER A 615 13.05 18.24 16.09
N GLU A 616 13.10 18.02 14.79
CA GLU A 616 12.37 18.83 13.79
C GLU A 616 11.72 17.90 12.76
N PHE A 617 10.44 18.09 12.52
CA PHE A 617 9.69 17.43 11.46
C PHE A 617 9.49 18.38 10.28
N ILE A 618 9.85 17.91 9.09
CA ILE A 618 9.75 18.65 7.84
C ILE A 618 8.73 17.95 6.96
N ALA A 619 7.60 18.61 6.72
CA ALA A 619 6.60 18.11 5.79
C ALA A 619 7.06 18.40 4.36
N VAL A 620 7.03 17.40 3.49
CA VAL A 620 7.38 17.54 2.07
C VAL A 620 6.12 17.32 1.24
N THR A 621 5.87 18.22 0.31
CA THR A 621 4.74 18.16 -0.61
C THR A 621 5.12 18.65 -2.00
N ILE A 622 4.19 18.55 -2.94
CA ILE A 622 4.28 19.12 -4.29
C ILE A 622 3.11 20.07 -4.50
N SER A 623 3.25 21.00 -5.45
CA SER A 623 2.20 21.98 -5.72
C SER A 623 1.07 21.41 -6.60
N GLU A 624 0.38 20.40 -6.08
CA GLU A 624 -0.79 19.73 -6.67
C GLU A 624 -1.90 19.68 -5.62
N GLU A 625 -3.18 19.60 -6.02
CA GLU A 625 -4.30 19.68 -5.07
C GLU A 625 -4.26 18.51 -4.07
N MET A 626 -3.94 17.30 -4.55
CA MET A 626 -3.76 16.13 -3.68
C MET A 626 -2.59 16.28 -2.73
N GLY A 627 -1.52 16.94 -3.18
CA GLY A 627 -0.39 17.29 -2.32
C GLY A 627 -0.83 18.16 -1.14
N LEU A 628 -1.64 19.19 -1.39
CA LEU A 628 -2.17 20.08 -0.35
C LEU A 628 -3.08 19.34 0.64
N LEU A 629 -4.06 18.56 0.17
CA LEU A 629 -5.02 17.88 1.05
C LEU A 629 -4.33 16.86 1.97
N GLU A 630 -3.46 16.01 1.43
CA GLU A 630 -2.73 15.04 2.25
C GLU A 630 -1.77 15.72 3.23
N THR A 631 -1.15 16.83 2.83
CA THR A 631 -0.28 17.60 3.73
C THR A 631 -1.07 18.15 4.91
N LYS A 632 -2.30 18.62 4.70
CA LYS A 632 -3.15 19.06 5.81
C LYS A 632 -3.45 17.95 6.79
N ASP A 633 -3.78 16.76 6.29
CA ASP A 633 -4.10 15.64 7.17
C ASP A 633 -2.87 15.14 7.92
N LEU A 634 -1.71 15.11 7.26
CA LEU A 634 -0.42 14.88 7.93
C LEU A 634 -0.19 15.89 9.05
N LEU A 635 -0.35 17.19 8.77
CA LEU A 635 -0.13 18.25 9.77
C LEU A 635 -1.09 18.14 10.96
N LYS A 636 -2.37 17.82 10.74
CA LYS A 636 -3.33 17.56 11.83
C LYS A 636 -2.86 16.40 12.71
N ILE A 637 -2.36 15.32 12.12
CA ILE A 637 -1.91 14.15 12.87
C ILE A 637 -0.64 14.49 13.68
N ILE A 638 0.35 15.12 13.05
CA ILE A 638 1.61 15.53 13.71
C ILE A 638 1.33 16.50 14.86
N GLN A 639 0.41 17.45 14.66
CA GLN A 639 -0.05 18.35 15.71
C GLN A 639 -0.71 17.58 16.86
N SER A 640 -1.58 16.60 16.57
CA SER A 640 -2.20 15.76 17.60
C SER A 640 -1.21 14.92 18.41
N LEU A 641 -0.06 14.58 17.81
CA LEU A 641 1.03 13.85 18.44
C LEU A 641 1.99 14.74 19.22
N GLY A 642 1.89 16.07 19.08
CA GLY A 642 2.79 17.04 19.71
C GLY A 642 4.18 17.10 19.08
N ILE A 643 4.33 16.66 17.83
CA ILE A 643 5.62 16.66 17.12
C ILE A 643 5.86 18.06 16.51
N PRO A 644 7.05 18.64 16.70
CA PRO A 644 7.39 19.98 16.20
C PRO A 644 7.55 19.95 14.68
N CYS A 645 6.68 20.67 13.96
CA CYS A 645 6.82 20.90 12.53
C CYS A 645 6.75 22.40 12.24
N ARG A 646 7.88 23.01 11.86
CA ARG A 646 7.95 24.45 11.52
C ARG A 646 8.06 24.68 10.01
N HIS A 647 8.53 23.68 9.27
CA HIS A 647 8.90 23.79 7.87
C HIS A 647 8.03 22.90 6.98
N ILE A 648 7.63 23.45 5.84
CA ILE A 648 7.01 22.72 4.73
C ILE A 648 7.85 22.99 3.49
N VAL A 649 8.32 21.92 2.85
CA VAL A 649 9.01 22.00 1.56
C VAL A 649 8.03 21.67 0.45
N VAL A 650 7.73 22.65 -0.40
CA VAL A 650 6.98 22.46 -1.65
C VAL A 650 7.99 22.20 -2.77
N ASN A 651 8.16 20.91 -3.07
CA ASN A 651 9.13 20.43 -4.03
C ASN A 651 8.60 20.43 -5.46
N MET A 652 9.52 20.27 -6.43
CA MET A 652 9.21 20.05 -7.85
C MET A 652 8.39 21.17 -8.52
N ILE A 653 8.66 22.42 -8.15
CA ILE A 653 8.01 23.58 -8.79
C ILE A 653 8.65 23.84 -10.15
N THR A 654 7.85 23.75 -11.22
CA THR A 654 8.30 23.96 -12.60
C THR A 654 8.91 25.35 -12.73
N PRO A 655 10.17 25.50 -13.21
CA PRO A 655 10.79 26.81 -13.35
C PRO A 655 10.08 27.67 -14.41
N ALA A 656 10.26 28.98 -14.34
CA ALA A 656 9.78 29.89 -15.38
C ALA A 656 10.54 29.60 -16.69
N THR A 657 9.80 29.33 -17.77
CA THR A 657 10.35 29.08 -19.11
C THR A 657 9.40 29.66 -20.16
N ASP A 658 9.90 29.90 -21.37
CA ASP A 658 9.08 30.39 -22.50
C ASP A 658 8.21 29.29 -23.14
N CYS A 659 8.24 28.07 -22.60
CA CYS A 659 7.44 26.96 -23.09
C CYS A 659 5.99 27.10 -22.63
N SER A 660 5.04 27.02 -23.58
CA SER A 660 3.60 27.11 -23.29
C SER A 660 3.14 26.04 -22.29
N PHE A 661 3.64 24.81 -22.41
CA PHE A 661 3.30 23.72 -21.51
C PHE A 661 3.86 23.90 -20.10
N CYS A 662 5.14 24.26 -19.99
CA CYS A 662 5.75 24.52 -18.69
C CYS A 662 5.11 25.74 -18.02
N SER A 663 4.74 26.76 -18.80
CA SER A 663 4.00 27.93 -18.33
C SER A 663 2.61 27.55 -17.82
N PHE A 664 1.89 26.68 -18.52
CA PHE A 664 0.58 26.19 -18.08
C PHE A 664 0.70 25.39 -16.77
N LYS A 665 1.65 24.46 -16.72
CA LYS A 665 1.92 23.66 -15.53
C LYS A 665 2.35 24.52 -14.35
N ARG A 666 3.22 25.51 -14.57
CA ARG A 666 3.65 26.47 -13.54
C ARG A 666 2.47 27.30 -13.04
N ARG A 667 1.55 27.73 -13.90
CA ARG A 667 0.35 28.48 -13.49
C ARG A 667 -0.50 27.69 -12.49
N ASP A 668 -0.84 26.44 -12.84
CA ASP A 668 -1.58 25.55 -11.93
C ASP A 668 -0.84 25.35 -10.60
N GLN A 669 0.48 25.16 -10.66
CA GLN A 669 1.31 25.04 -9.46
C GLN A 669 1.30 26.32 -8.61
N LEU A 670 1.32 27.51 -9.22
CA LEU A 670 1.25 28.78 -8.48
C LEU A 670 -0.13 28.98 -7.83
N ASP A 671 -1.20 28.60 -8.51
CA ASP A 671 -2.56 28.65 -7.95
C ASP A 671 -2.69 27.74 -6.71
N CYS A 672 -2.16 26.51 -6.80
CA CYS A 672 -2.09 25.61 -5.63
C CYS A 672 -1.19 26.18 -4.52
N LEU A 673 -0.03 26.75 -4.87
CA LEU A 673 0.89 27.33 -3.91
C LEU A 673 0.28 28.51 -3.14
N ASN A 674 -0.51 29.35 -3.81
CA ASN A 674 -1.28 30.43 -3.16
C ASN A 674 -2.26 29.86 -2.13
N ARG A 675 -2.89 28.72 -2.44
CA ARG A 675 -3.76 28.02 -1.49
C ARG A 675 -2.97 27.43 -0.32
N ILE A 676 -1.83 26.79 -0.56
CA ILE A 676 -0.91 26.32 0.50
C ILE A 676 -0.56 27.47 1.43
N ASN A 677 -0.12 28.62 0.89
CA ASN A 677 0.23 29.82 1.66
C ASN A 677 -0.95 30.35 2.49
N SER A 678 -2.15 30.39 1.91
CA SER A 678 -3.34 30.92 2.61
C SER A 678 -3.91 29.96 3.66
N GLN A 679 -3.80 28.65 3.46
CA GLN A 679 -4.43 27.62 4.30
C GLN A 679 -3.46 27.03 5.34
N ILE A 680 -2.15 27.17 5.14
CA ILE A 680 -1.09 26.69 6.03
C ILE A 680 -0.14 27.85 6.37
N TYR A 681 -0.71 29.00 6.74
CA TYR A 681 0.02 30.26 6.97
C TYR A 681 0.94 30.24 8.20
N GLU A 682 0.75 29.29 9.12
CA GLU A 682 1.51 29.20 10.39
C GLU A 682 2.89 28.54 10.23
N LYS A 683 3.24 28.07 9.04
CA LYS A 683 4.47 27.31 8.76
C LYS A 683 5.34 28.07 7.76
N LYS A 684 6.65 27.89 7.88
CA LYS A 684 7.61 28.39 6.88
C LYS A 684 7.53 27.50 5.64
N ILE A 685 7.15 28.08 4.51
CA ILE A 685 7.01 27.38 3.24
C ILE A 685 8.27 27.64 2.41
N ILE A 686 8.99 26.57 2.06
CA ILE A 686 10.21 26.58 1.25
C ILE A 686 9.87 26.06 -0.14
N LYS A 687 10.27 26.81 -1.17
CA LYS A 687 10.00 26.49 -2.58
C LYS A 687 11.24 25.86 -3.21
N VAL A 688 11.12 24.64 -3.74
CA VAL A 688 12.25 23.96 -4.41
C VAL A 688 11.94 23.81 -5.90
N PRO A 689 12.85 24.27 -6.80
CA PRO A 689 12.65 24.14 -8.23
C PRO A 689 12.70 22.68 -8.67
N LEU A 690 11.90 22.34 -9.68
CA LEU A 690 12.07 21.13 -10.45
C LEU A 690 13.30 21.27 -11.35
N TYR A 691 14.24 20.33 -11.25
CA TYR A 691 15.43 20.31 -12.09
C TYR A 691 15.17 19.65 -13.45
N PRO A 692 15.94 20.01 -14.49
CA PRO A 692 15.85 19.41 -15.82
C PRO A 692 16.48 18.01 -15.90
N HIS A 693 17.14 17.59 -14.83
CA HIS A 693 17.72 16.27 -14.59
C HIS A 693 17.29 15.76 -13.20
N GLU A 694 17.40 14.46 -12.95
CA GLU A 694 17.17 13.85 -11.65
C GLU A 694 18.25 14.28 -10.64
N ILE A 695 17.81 14.63 -9.44
CA ILE A 695 18.72 14.90 -8.31
C ILE A 695 19.14 13.57 -7.68
N ARG A 696 20.03 12.88 -8.41
CA ARG A 696 20.56 11.57 -8.06
C ARG A 696 22.08 11.58 -8.06
N GLY A 697 22.69 10.89 -7.09
CA GLY A 697 24.13 10.85 -6.91
C GLY A 697 24.66 12.06 -6.14
N ILE A 698 25.83 11.88 -5.51
CA ILE A 698 26.42 12.84 -4.56
C ILE A 698 26.56 14.25 -5.15
N ASP A 699 26.97 14.38 -6.42
CA ASP A 699 27.24 15.69 -7.02
C ASP A 699 25.95 16.50 -7.25
N ASN A 700 24.89 15.85 -7.74
CA ASN A 700 23.59 16.50 -7.89
C ASN A 700 22.93 16.79 -6.54
N LEU A 701 23.09 15.89 -5.56
CA LEU A 701 22.64 16.15 -4.18
C LEU A 701 23.36 17.36 -3.57
N LYS A 702 24.67 17.51 -3.80
CA LYS A 702 25.44 18.70 -3.36
C LYS A 702 24.92 19.98 -4.01
N GLN A 703 24.57 19.94 -5.30
CA GLN A 703 23.97 21.10 -5.97
C GLN A 703 22.67 21.55 -5.29
N LEU A 704 21.77 20.60 -4.97
CA LEU A 704 20.54 20.91 -4.25
C LEU A 704 20.82 21.33 -2.79
N SER A 705 21.86 20.78 -2.16
CA SER A 705 22.33 21.16 -0.83
C SER A 705 22.77 22.62 -0.77
N GLU A 706 23.56 23.05 -1.74
CA GLU A 706 24.00 24.45 -1.85
C GLU A 706 22.80 25.39 -2.04
N PHE A 707 21.82 25.00 -2.85
CA PHE A 707 20.58 25.77 -3.01
C PHE A 707 19.78 25.87 -1.70
N LEU A 708 19.55 24.76 -0.99
CA LEU A 708 18.71 24.76 0.22
C LEU A 708 19.37 25.36 1.46
N TYR A 709 20.69 25.20 1.59
CA TYR A 709 21.41 25.47 2.83
C TYR A 709 22.56 26.48 2.70
N ARG A 710 23.00 26.84 1.47
CA ARG A 710 24.16 27.71 1.20
C ARG A 710 25.48 27.25 1.82
N VAL A 711 25.68 25.94 1.94
CA VAL A 711 26.95 25.39 2.44
C VAL A 711 27.85 25.08 1.23
N SER A 712 28.70 26.05 0.86
CA SER A 712 29.64 26.00 -0.29
C SER A 712 30.82 25.08 -0.09
#